data_AF-A0A7W5BC81-F1
#
_entry.id   AF-A0A7W5BC81-F1
#
_cell.length_a   1.000
_cell.length_b   1.000
_cell.length_c   1.000
_cell.angle_alpha   90.00
_cell.angle_beta   90.00
_cell.angle_gamma   90.00
#
_symmetry.space_group_name_H-M   'P 1'
#
loop_
_entity.id
_entity.type
_entity.pdbx_description
1 polymer ?
#
loop_
_entity_poly.entity_id
_entity_poly.type
_entity_poly.pdbx_seq_one_letter_code
_entity_poly.pdbx_strand_id
1 'polypeptide(L)'
;MDLTLSTRLKAVAGAAALLACGGLQAAQRVEINTTTSNGPLRAALAPKADLGESELKAGRGLDYPNGLRARRHEQYYQGVPVLDGFVVEHRQANAGTTTLRGSVLQRISQDLPSARPVFSAADILLQAKTKLQRFQTTDDTATLYVYAGRDNVARLVYLVSFYVQDGQQLRYPHLLIDANLGRVLQQWDGHMTAAASGPGGNTRTGQYEYGTQRPALDVSANCSMDSNGIITVNLDGEATGSAKKTPYQFGCPRNTFKTVNGGYAPLNDIHAHAGATLRMYMDYLNMPPVPLPLIGRGHPSNALDNASWARGTANFGDGESLYYPMVSLDLVAHEFSHGYTERSAALAYFGQPGGMNEAFSDMAGEAAEYHARGSNDFLVGAEVVKSGTAMRDMRKPSADGKSVEHTLYHRETIDVHRLSGIYNKAFHRLATQPGWNTRKAFEVMADANRLYWTKFSRYNEGACGVENAARNRGYGVADVTAAFNAVGVNCGAYRALAQQLHLAVLGRPAEAASLANAMSALQASNVDDYASELEPQYLAGNQPLRQLVDGLGNSAEARALYPGDHASFVRAVFNNLANRAPTPAELANWVDQLSTKGASRGYVALGVLNALATDGSEADFDALQRKTAMAVYFTAAIDTSAELAAYSGAKAAAKARAMLGQVGSATDVVAFMSTADQTLASLTAAR
;
A
#
# COMPACT_ATOMS: atom_id res chain seq x y z
N MET A 1 13.97 -12.33 -18.54
CA MET A 1 14.42 -13.74 -18.51
C MET A 1 14.86 -14.02 -17.09
N ASP A 2 14.07 -14.86 -16.42
CA ASP A 2 14.31 -15.38 -15.07
C ASP A 2 15.61 -16.19 -14.97
N LEU A 3 16.16 -16.27 -13.75
CA LEU A 3 16.78 -17.49 -13.23
C LEU A 3 17.01 -17.41 -11.70
N THR A 4 16.26 -18.26 -11.00
CA THR A 4 16.43 -18.68 -9.60
C THR A 4 17.58 -19.70 -9.47
N LEU A 5 18.26 -19.80 -8.30
CA LEU A 5 18.98 -21.04 -7.92
C LEU A 5 19.22 -21.19 -6.39
N SER A 6 18.43 -22.07 -5.78
CA SER A 6 18.77 -23.20 -4.87
C SER A 6 19.96 -23.13 -3.89
N THR A 7 19.62 -23.04 -2.59
CA THR A 7 20.06 -23.84 -1.41
C THR A 7 21.33 -24.72 -1.45
N ARG A 8 22.13 -24.65 -0.37
CA ARG A 8 22.44 -25.80 0.53
C ARG A 8 23.09 -25.37 1.87
N LEU A 9 22.41 -25.70 2.97
CA LEU A 9 22.90 -25.70 4.35
C LEU A 9 23.92 -26.84 4.56
N LYS A 10 24.93 -26.60 5.40
CA LYS A 10 25.57 -27.64 6.22
C LYS A 10 25.67 -27.15 7.67
N ALA A 11 25.02 -27.88 8.56
CA ALA A 11 25.08 -27.71 10.00
C ALA A 11 26.35 -28.37 10.56
N VAL A 12 26.99 -27.74 11.54
CA VAL A 12 27.82 -28.40 12.56
C VAL A 12 27.39 -27.85 13.91
N ALA A 13 27.00 -28.76 14.80
CA ALA A 13 26.52 -28.50 16.14
C ALA A 13 27.68 -28.49 17.16
N GLY A 14 27.52 -27.67 18.22
CA GLY A 14 27.97 -28.02 19.56
C GLY A 14 29.12 -27.19 20.16
N ALA A 15 28.76 -26.12 20.88
CA ALA A 15 29.20 -25.88 22.26
C ALA A 15 28.39 -24.72 22.85
N ALA A 16 27.51 -25.02 23.79
CA ALA A 16 26.78 -24.03 24.57
C ALA A 16 27.70 -23.43 25.64
N ALA A 17 28.00 -22.14 25.51
CA ALA A 17 28.39 -21.29 26.62
C ALA A 17 27.41 -20.11 26.65
N LEU A 18 26.44 -20.16 27.57
CA LEU A 18 25.67 -18.98 27.93
C LEU A 18 26.59 -18.07 28.74
N LEU A 19 26.89 -16.87 28.25
CA LEU A 19 26.95 -15.64 29.06
C LEU A 19 27.10 -14.39 28.18
N ALA A 20 26.14 -13.48 28.35
CA ALA A 20 26.04 -12.09 27.89
C ALA A 20 25.88 -11.84 26.37
N CYS A 21 24.64 -11.87 25.88
CA CYS A 21 24.24 -11.08 24.72
C CYS A 21 24.36 -9.58 25.05
N GLY A 22 25.54 -9.01 24.83
CA GLY A 22 25.63 -7.60 24.44
C GLY A 22 24.99 -7.50 23.06
N GLY A 23 23.85 -6.82 22.94
CA GLY A 23 23.21 -6.61 21.65
C GLY A 23 24.19 -5.97 20.68
N LEU A 24 24.46 -6.63 19.56
CA LEU A 24 25.18 -6.06 18.42
C LEU A 24 24.37 -4.84 17.94
N GLN A 25 24.83 -3.65 18.29
CA GLN A 25 24.24 -2.40 17.80
C GLN A 25 24.98 -2.01 16.51
N ALA A 26 24.23 -1.90 15.41
CA ALA A 26 24.71 -1.44 14.10
C ALA A 26 25.30 -0.03 14.15
N ALA A 27 25.91 0.42 13.04
CA ALA A 27 26.37 1.79 12.92
C ALA A 27 25.23 2.77 13.25
N GLN A 28 25.55 3.89 13.87
CA GLN A 28 24.55 4.84 14.33
C GLN A 28 24.96 6.26 14.00
N ARG A 29 24.05 7.00 13.38
CA ARG A 29 24.22 8.43 13.19
C ARG A 29 24.00 9.16 14.50
N VAL A 30 24.94 10.04 14.85
CA VAL A 30 24.89 10.83 16.08
C VAL A 30 25.08 12.29 15.74
N GLU A 31 24.07 13.07 16.13
CA GLU A 31 24.12 14.53 16.07
C GLU A 31 25.07 15.07 17.14
N ILE A 32 25.98 15.93 16.72
CA ILE A 32 26.91 16.66 17.57
C ILE A 32 26.35 18.07 17.73
N ASN A 33 26.02 18.42 18.98
CA ASN A 33 25.69 19.79 19.37
C ASN A 33 26.20 20.01 20.80
N THR A 34 27.41 20.54 20.93
CA THR A 34 28.07 20.67 22.24
C THR A 34 28.99 21.88 22.30
N THR A 35 29.18 22.41 23.51
CA THR A 35 30.13 23.49 23.81
C THR A 35 31.14 22.97 24.82
N THR A 36 32.42 23.16 24.54
CA THR A 36 33.55 22.64 25.35
C THR A 36 34.56 23.74 25.63
N SER A 37 35.37 23.59 26.68
CA SER A 37 36.55 24.43 26.89
C SER A 37 37.55 24.24 25.75
N ASN A 38 38.27 25.30 25.37
CA ASN A 38 39.27 25.24 24.32
C ASN A 38 40.29 24.12 24.57
N GLY A 39 40.36 23.14 23.67
CA GLY A 39 41.20 21.96 23.78
C GLY A 39 41.20 21.14 22.48
N PRO A 40 41.89 19.99 22.45
CA PRO A 40 41.92 19.12 21.27
C PRO A 40 40.50 18.63 20.91
N LEU A 41 40.12 18.72 19.63
CA LEU A 41 38.79 18.37 19.13
C LEU A 41 38.36 16.95 19.54
N ARG A 42 39.31 16.01 19.58
CA ARG A 42 39.10 14.62 20.01
C ARG A 42 38.62 14.50 21.46
N ALA A 43 39.20 15.27 22.38
CA ALA A 43 38.82 15.20 23.79
C ALA A 43 37.37 15.69 24.01
N ALA A 44 36.91 16.61 23.18
CA ALA A 44 35.53 17.11 23.19
C ALA A 44 34.53 16.14 22.55
N LEU A 45 34.97 15.31 21.61
CA LEU A 45 34.12 14.37 20.87
C LEU A 45 34.09 12.96 21.47
N ALA A 46 35.16 12.51 22.14
CA ALA A 46 35.26 11.16 22.71
C ALA A 46 34.09 10.71 23.63
N PRO A 47 33.47 11.55 24.47
CA PRO A 47 32.33 11.14 25.28
C PRO A 47 30.99 11.13 24.52
N LYS A 48 30.95 11.60 23.28
CA LYS A 48 29.74 11.73 22.44
C LYS A 48 29.82 10.92 21.16
N ALA A 49 31.02 10.57 20.74
CA ALA A 49 31.28 9.77 19.57
C ALA A 49 32.53 8.90 19.70
N ASP A 50 32.39 7.63 19.30
CA ASP A 50 33.47 6.66 19.19
C ASP A 50 34.35 6.97 17.96
N LEU A 51 35.07 8.09 18.01
CA LEU A 51 35.90 8.62 16.93
C LEU A 51 37.36 8.75 17.36
N GLY A 52 38.27 8.20 16.55
CA GLY A 52 39.71 8.43 16.67
C GLY A 52 40.14 9.80 16.12
N GLU A 53 41.29 10.32 16.59
CA GLU A 53 41.84 11.60 16.10
C GLU A 53 42.12 11.61 14.59
N SER A 54 42.50 10.46 14.05
CA SER A 54 42.78 10.22 12.63
C SER A 54 41.53 10.15 11.75
N GLU A 55 40.35 10.12 12.37
CA GLU A 55 39.05 9.96 11.71
C GLU A 55 38.35 11.30 11.44
N LEU A 56 39.00 12.42 11.76
CA LEU A 56 38.56 13.76 11.36
C LEU A 56 39.70 14.49 10.67
N LYS A 57 39.48 14.88 9.42
CA LYS A 57 40.44 15.69 8.67
C LYS A 57 39.91 17.11 8.50
N ALA A 58 40.77 18.09 8.72
CA ALA A 58 40.43 19.48 8.47
C ALA A 58 40.07 19.67 6.99
N GLY A 59 38.91 20.27 6.75
CA GLY A 59 38.44 20.65 5.43
C GLY A 59 38.42 22.17 5.29
N ARG A 60 37.33 22.68 4.73
CA ARG A 60 37.13 24.12 4.47
C ARG A 60 36.76 24.92 5.72
N GLY A 61 37.03 26.23 5.70
CA GLY A 61 36.79 27.14 6.81
C GLY A 61 36.43 28.55 6.36
N LEU A 62 35.81 29.32 7.26
CA LEU A 62 35.47 30.72 7.05
C LEU A 62 35.73 31.54 8.31
N ASP A 63 36.31 32.72 8.14
CA ASP A 63 36.49 33.72 9.20
C ASP A 63 35.51 34.87 8.97
N TYR A 64 34.73 35.21 10.00
CA TYR A 64 33.70 36.23 9.94
C TYR A 64 34.24 37.57 10.47
N PRO A 65 33.75 38.73 9.97
CA PRO A 65 34.19 40.05 10.43
C PRO A 65 33.97 40.31 11.93
N ASN A 66 33.01 39.61 12.55
CA ASN A 66 32.72 39.70 13.98
C ASN A 66 33.68 38.86 14.86
N GLY A 67 34.75 38.31 14.28
CA GLY A 67 35.75 37.52 15.00
C GLY A 67 35.38 36.06 15.24
N LEU A 68 34.24 35.58 14.71
CA LEU A 68 33.91 34.15 14.70
C LEU A 68 34.75 33.43 13.62
N ARG A 69 35.32 32.28 13.96
CA ARG A 69 35.97 31.36 13.02
C ARG A 69 35.22 30.06 12.97
N ALA A 70 34.78 29.65 11.78
CA ALA A 70 34.16 28.36 11.53
C ALA A 70 35.12 27.45 10.74
N ARG A 71 35.31 26.20 11.18
CA ARG A 71 36.16 25.21 10.49
C ARG A 71 35.40 23.89 10.38
N ARG A 72 35.26 23.36 9.16
CA ARG A 72 34.62 22.06 8.92
C ARG A 72 35.69 20.97 8.95
N HIS A 73 35.41 19.90 9.67
CA HIS A 73 36.19 18.68 9.73
C HIS A 73 35.34 17.56 9.13
N GLU A 74 35.87 16.86 8.14
CA GLU A 74 35.19 15.73 7.50
C GLU A 74 35.59 14.43 8.19
N GLN A 75 34.63 13.53 8.34
CA GLN A 75 34.85 12.24 8.95
C GLN A 75 35.46 11.26 7.95
N TYR A 76 36.42 10.48 8.41
CA TYR A 76 37.08 9.41 7.66
C TYR A 76 37.03 8.12 8.46
N TYR A 77 36.86 6.99 7.79
CA TYR A 77 36.99 5.66 8.38
C TYR A 77 38.04 4.87 7.61
N GLN A 78 39.11 4.45 8.29
CA GLN A 78 40.27 3.78 7.69
C GLN A 78 40.81 4.49 6.41
N GLY A 79 40.76 5.83 6.40
CA GLY A 79 41.25 6.64 5.28
C GLY A 79 40.24 6.93 4.17
N VAL A 80 39.03 6.36 4.21
CA VAL A 80 37.93 6.64 3.27
C VAL A 80 36.99 7.69 3.87
N PRO A 81 36.60 8.74 3.11
CA PRO A 81 35.68 9.77 3.61
C PRO A 81 34.28 9.18 3.87
N VAL A 82 33.62 9.63 4.94
CA VAL A 82 32.22 9.32 5.24
C VAL A 82 31.35 10.39 4.57
N LEU A 83 30.48 9.98 3.64
CA LEU A 83 29.79 10.89 2.70
C LEU A 83 29.03 12.04 3.38
N ASP A 84 28.45 11.77 4.55
CA ASP A 84 27.63 12.69 5.32
C ASP A 84 28.13 12.91 6.76
N GLY A 85 29.34 12.43 7.06
CA GLY A 85 29.99 12.56 8.38
C GLY A 85 30.85 13.81 8.47
N PHE A 86 30.50 14.75 9.35
CA PHE A 86 31.29 15.97 9.57
C PHE A 86 31.01 16.64 10.93
N VAL A 87 31.96 17.46 11.36
CA VAL A 87 31.81 18.39 12.50
C VAL A 87 32.27 19.78 12.08
N VAL A 88 31.52 20.80 12.44
CA VAL A 88 31.88 22.21 12.29
C VAL A 88 32.24 22.79 13.64
N GLU A 89 33.48 23.21 13.75
CA GLU A 89 34.03 23.93 14.88
C GLU A 89 33.75 25.42 14.75
N HIS A 90 33.16 26.02 15.77
CA HIS A 90 32.91 27.46 15.89
C HIS A 90 33.68 28.03 17.08
N ARG A 91 34.61 28.95 16.81
CA ARG A 91 35.42 29.63 17.82
C ARG A 91 35.27 31.14 17.72
N GLN A 92 34.86 31.78 18.81
CA GLN A 92 34.81 33.23 18.90
C GLN A 92 36.19 33.76 19.35
N ALA A 93 36.63 34.88 18.78
CA ALA A 93 37.85 35.56 19.23
C ALA A 93 37.78 35.84 20.75
N ASN A 94 38.83 35.45 21.48
CA ASN A 94 38.97 35.59 22.94
C ASN A 94 37.95 34.81 23.80
N ALA A 95 37.15 33.91 23.22
CA ALA A 95 36.33 32.99 24.01
C ALA A 95 37.18 31.81 24.50
N GLY A 96 37.02 31.44 25.78
CA GLY A 96 37.62 30.23 26.36
C GLY A 96 36.93 28.93 25.95
N THR A 97 35.96 28.99 25.04
CA THR A 97 35.10 27.87 24.65
C THR A 97 34.92 27.74 23.13
N THR A 98 34.71 26.51 22.70
CA THR A 98 34.46 26.10 21.32
C THR A 98 33.09 25.43 21.23
N THR A 99 32.29 25.79 20.21
CA THR A 99 31.04 25.08 19.91
C THR A 99 31.21 24.16 18.71
N LEU A 100 30.77 22.91 18.84
CA LEU A 100 30.81 21.89 17.81
C LEU A 100 29.39 21.57 17.35
N ARG A 101 29.18 21.59 16.02
CA ARG A 101 27.91 21.23 15.39
C ARG A 101 28.13 20.31 14.20
N GLY A 102 27.37 19.24 14.05
CA GLY A 102 27.46 18.37 12.89
C GLY A 102 26.83 17.01 13.13
N SER A 103 27.07 16.07 12.24
CA SER A 103 26.54 14.72 12.29
C SER A 103 27.66 13.74 11.95
N VAL A 104 27.85 12.73 12.77
CA VAL A 104 28.91 11.73 12.57
C VAL A 104 28.33 10.33 12.62
N LEU A 105 28.95 9.40 11.91
CA LEU A 105 28.57 8.00 11.91
C LEU A 105 29.46 7.22 12.87
N GLN A 106 28.88 6.56 13.86
CA GLN A 106 29.61 5.79 14.87
C GLN A 106 29.48 4.30 14.61
N ARG A 107 30.38 3.52 15.23
CA ARG A 107 30.37 2.04 15.17
C ARG A 107 30.44 1.50 13.74
N ILE A 108 31.11 2.25 12.85
CA ILE A 108 31.30 1.85 11.46
C ILE A 108 31.98 0.47 11.37
N SER A 109 32.89 0.17 12.29
CA SER A 109 33.60 -1.11 12.34
C SER A 109 32.73 -2.33 12.66
N GLN A 110 31.54 -2.14 13.23
CA GLN A 110 30.59 -3.24 13.49
C GLN A 110 29.99 -3.76 12.19
N ASP A 111 29.72 -2.87 11.24
CA ASP A 111 29.11 -3.21 9.95
C ASP A 111 30.14 -3.34 8.81
N LEU A 112 31.23 -2.57 8.91
CA LEU A 112 32.25 -2.45 7.88
C LEU A 112 33.66 -2.69 8.49
N PRO A 113 34.07 -3.96 8.67
CA PRO A 113 35.38 -4.28 9.25
C PRO A 113 36.59 -3.77 8.44
N SER A 114 36.40 -3.56 7.13
CA SER A 114 37.44 -3.14 6.18
C SER A 114 36.90 -2.06 5.24
N ALA A 115 37.64 -0.97 5.08
CA ALA A 115 37.35 0.07 4.10
C ALA A 115 38.00 -0.19 2.72
N ARG A 116 38.26 -1.45 2.39
CA ARG A 116 38.75 -1.87 1.06
C ARG A 116 37.60 -2.36 0.20
N PRO A 117 37.30 -1.72 -0.95
CA PRO A 117 36.23 -2.15 -1.83
C PRO A 117 36.61 -3.41 -2.60
N VAL A 118 35.64 -4.26 -2.93
CA VAL A 118 35.83 -5.42 -3.82
C VAL A 118 35.99 -4.97 -5.27
N PHE A 119 35.18 -4.00 -5.71
CA PHE A 119 35.25 -3.43 -7.05
C PHE A 119 36.12 -2.18 -7.09
N SER A 120 36.94 -2.03 -8.13
CA SER A 120 37.70 -0.80 -8.35
C SER A 120 36.80 0.33 -8.87
N ALA A 121 37.26 1.57 -8.74
CA ALA A 121 36.56 2.73 -9.29
C ALA A 121 36.35 2.60 -10.81
N ALA A 122 37.33 2.01 -11.51
CA ALA A 122 37.25 1.77 -12.96
C ALA A 122 36.19 0.72 -13.32
N ASP A 123 36.09 -0.38 -12.54
CA ASP A 123 35.08 -1.43 -12.77
C ASP A 123 33.67 -0.87 -12.58
N ILE A 124 33.47 -0.08 -11.53
CA ILE A 124 32.18 0.54 -11.21
C ILE A 124 31.80 1.61 -12.24
N LEU A 125 32.77 2.40 -12.71
CA LEU A 125 32.55 3.38 -13.77
C LEU A 125 32.18 2.71 -15.11
N LEU A 126 32.85 1.60 -15.45
CA LEU A 126 32.52 0.79 -16.62
C LEU A 126 31.11 0.18 -16.49
N GLN A 127 30.78 -0.35 -15.32
CA GLN A 127 29.46 -0.89 -15.02
C GLN A 127 28.37 0.19 -15.19
N ALA A 128 28.58 1.37 -14.62
CA ALA A 128 27.63 2.49 -14.70
C ALA A 128 27.34 2.93 -16.15
N LYS A 129 28.33 2.78 -17.04
CA LYS A 129 28.24 3.18 -18.45
C LYS A 129 27.95 2.05 -19.43
N THR A 130 27.83 0.81 -18.97
CA THR A 130 27.68 -0.35 -19.86
C THR A 130 26.49 -0.21 -20.82
N LYS A 131 25.41 0.45 -20.37
CA LYS A 131 24.22 0.72 -21.21
C LYS A 131 24.32 1.96 -22.09
N LEU A 132 25.40 2.73 -21.95
CA LEU A 132 25.64 4.02 -22.61
C LEU A 132 26.82 3.97 -23.58
N GLN A 133 27.36 2.79 -23.90
CA GLN A 133 28.52 2.59 -24.78
C GLN A 133 28.39 3.22 -26.17
N ARG A 134 27.17 3.53 -26.62
CA ARG A 134 26.89 4.21 -27.89
C ARG A 134 27.03 5.74 -27.83
N PHE A 135 27.22 6.32 -26.64
CA PHE A 135 27.31 7.76 -26.40
C PHE A 135 28.71 8.11 -25.90
N GLN A 136 29.20 9.30 -26.25
CA GLN A 136 30.44 9.80 -25.65
C GLN A 136 30.15 10.32 -24.24
N THR A 137 31.04 9.99 -23.31
CA THR A 137 31.02 10.53 -21.94
C THR A 137 32.27 11.37 -21.68
N THR A 138 32.13 12.39 -20.83
CA THR A 138 33.24 13.22 -20.36
C THR A 138 33.17 13.46 -18.85
N ASP A 139 34.28 13.91 -18.28
CA ASP A 139 34.42 14.29 -16.86
C ASP A 139 33.99 13.17 -15.91
N ASP A 140 34.46 11.97 -16.24
CA ASP A 140 34.11 10.76 -15.55
C ASP A 140 34.72 10.74 -14.14
N THR A 141 33.87 10.64 -13.12
CA THR A 141 34.30 10.53 -11.72
C THR A 141 33.70 9.29 -11.05
N ALA A 142 34.48 8.67 -10.17
CA ALA A 142 34.03 7.60 -9.29
C ALA A 142 34.81 7.72 -7.97
N THR A 143 34.18 8.30 -6.96
CA THR A 143 34.81 8.59 -5.66
C THR A 143 34.28 7.66 -4.59
N LEU A 144 35.17 7.00 -3.85
CA LEU A 144 34.82 6.04 -2.79
C LEU A 144 34.45 6.77 -1.49
N TYR A 145 33.34 6.36 -0.89
CA TYR A 145 32.86 6.84 0.40
C TYR A 145 32.41 5.69 1.30
N VAL A 146 32.38 5.94 2.61
CA VAL A 146 31.54 5.20 3.56
C VAL A 146 30.18 5.89 3.63
N TYR A 147 29.11 5.11 3.54
CA TYR A 147 27.74 5.60 3.60
C TYR A 147 26.87 4.67 4.44
N ALA A 148 26.09 5.22 5.36
CA ALA A 148 25.03 4.50 6.05
C ALA A 148 23.68 5.05 5.59
N GLY A 149 22.88 4.18 4.97
CA GLY A 149 21.53 4.50 4.52
C GLY A 149 20.55 4.58 5.69
N ARG A 150 19.24 4.60 5.40
CA ARG A 150 18.19 4.63 6.45
C ARG A 150 18.12 3.35 7.30
N ASP A 151 18.70 2.26 6.83
CA ASP A 151 18.89 1.00 7.55
C ASP A 151 20.03 1.07 8.59
N ASN A 152 20.75 2.20 8.65
CA ASN A 152 21.87 2.43 9.55
C ASN A 152 23.02 1.41 9.42
N VAL A 153 23.09 0.68 8.31
CA VAL A 153 24.20 -0.24 8.04
C VAL A 153 25.28 0.50 7.26
N ALA A 154 26.48 0.62 7.84
CA ALA A 154 27.60 1.25 7.14
C ALA A 154 28.12 0.36 6.02
N ARG A 155 28.30 0.93 4.82
CA ARG A 155 28.83 0.23 3.64
C ARG A 155 29.76 1.12 2.82
N LEU A 156 30.61 0.51 2.01
CA LEU A 156 31.41 1.23 1.01
C LEU A 156 30.57 1.48 -0.24
N VAL A 157 30.61 2.70 -0.76
CA VAL A 157 29.91 3.10 -1.98
C VAL A 157 30.80 3.96 -2.86
N TYR A 158 30.63 3.86 -4.18
CA TYR A 158 31.14 4.85 -5.12
C TYR A 158 30.04 5.84 -5.45
N LEU A 159 30.34 7.13 -5.32
CA LEU A 159 29.60 8.19 -5.98
C LEU A 159 30.20 8.39 -7.37
N VAL A 160 29.45 8.02 -8.39
CA VAL A 160 29.82 8.09 -9.80
C VAL A 160 29.09 9.25 -10.44
N SER A 161 29.79 10.06 -11.23
CA SER A 161 29.16 11.02 -12.13
C SER A 161 29.91 11.10 -13.46
N PHE A 162 29.21 11.48 -14.53
CA PHE A 162 29.79 11.73 -15.84
C PHE A 162 28.82 12.55 -16.67
N TYR A 163 29.32 13.34 -17.62
CA TYR A 163 28.47 13.92 -18.65
C TYR A 163 28.26 12.91 -19.77
N VAL A 164 27.06 12.88 -20.36
CA VAL A 164 26.78 12.09 -21.56
C VAL A 164 26.03 12.93 -22.59
N GLN A 165 26.52 12.95 -23.82
CA GLN A 165 25.87 13.64 -24.92
C GLN A 165 24.94 12.67 -25.66
N ASP A 166 23.62 12.89 -25.55
CA ASP A 166 22.58 12.13 -26.23
C ASP A 166 21.90 13.05 -27.27
N GLY A 167 22.45 13.07 -28.49
CA GLY A 167 22.02 13.98 -29.54
C GLY A 167 22.30 15.45 -29.20
N GLN A 168 21.27 16.29 -29.10
CA GLN A 168 21.35 17.70 -28.69
C GLN A 168 21.30 17.89 -27.17
N GLN A 169 21.04 16.83 -26.40
CA GLN A 169 20.91 16.90 -24.93
C GLN A 169 22.21 16.47 -24.26
N LEU A 170 22.82 17.39 -23.51
CA LEU A 170 23.81 17.04 -22.50
C LEU A 170 23.05 16.48 -21.30
N ARG A 171 23.48 15.38 -20.69
CA ARG A 171 22.97 14.88 -19.41
C ARG A 171 24.09 14.76 -18.40
N TYR A 172 23.78 14.88 -17.10
CA TYR A 172 24.77 14.73 -16.03
C TYR A 172 24.39 13.64 -15.01
N PRO A 173 24.33 12.36 -15.40
CA PRO A 173 24.02 11.27 -14.49
C PRO A 173 24.93 11.21 -13.26
N HIS A 174 24.32 10.90 -12.12
CA HIS A 174 24.98 10.53 -10.88
C HIS A 174 24.43 9.21 -10.37
N LEU A 175 25.30 8.34 -9.86
CA LEU A 175 24.95 7.05 -9.29
C LEU A 175 25.66 6.85 -7.97
N LEU A 176 24.96 6.29 -6.99
CA LEU A 176 25.56 5.77 -5.76
C LEU A 176 25.56 4.24 -5.87
N ILE A 177 26.73 3.62 -5.97
CA ILE A 177 26.86 2.18 -6.23
C ILE A 177 27.60 1.50 -5.08
N ASP A 178 27.07 0.39 -4.58
CA ASP A 178 27.73 -0.41 -3.55
C ASP A 178 29.07 -0.95 -4.05
N ALA A 179 30.16 -0.63 -3.34
CA ALA A 179 31.51 -0.93 -3.79
C ALA A 179 31.92 -2.41 -3.60
N ASN A 180 31.09 -3.19 -2.90
CA ASN A 180 31.33 -4.62 -2.66
C ASN A 180 30.36 -5.52 -3.43
N LEU A 181 29.16 -5.03 -3.70
CA LEU A 181 28.10 -5.78 -4.38
C LEU A 181 27.85 -5.32 -5.83
N GLY A 182 28.36 -4.14 -6.22
CA GLY A 182 28.11 -3.56 -7.55
C GLY A 182 26.65 -3.16 -7.77
N ARG A 183 25.83 -3.11 -6.72
CA ARG A 183 24.41 -2.76 -6.83
C ARG A 183 24.25 -1.24 -6.83
N VAL A 184 23.51 -0.70 -7.80
CA VAL A 184 23.09 0.71 -7.78
C VAL A 184 22.12 0.92 -6.62
N LEU A 185 22.53 1.75 -5.66
CA LEU A 185 21.74 2.13 -4.49
C LEU A 185 20.86 3.33 -4.77
N GLN A 186 21.36 4.31 -5.53
CA GLN A 186 20.64 5.52 -5.96
C GLN A 186 21.13 6.00 -7.33
N GLN A 187 20.28 6.71 -8.07
CA GLN A 187 20.62 7.35 -9.34
C GLN A 187 19.80 8.64 -9.53
N TRP A 188 20.42 9.70 -10.02
CA TRP A 188 19.77 10.98 -10.37
C TRP A 188 20.49 11.68 -11.53
N ASP A 189 19.89 12.73 -12.09
CA ASP A 189 20.53 13.59 -13.10
C ASP A 189 20.90 14.94 -12.46
N GLY A 190 22.10 15.44 -12.74
CA GLY A 190 22.74 16.58 -12.06
C GLY A 190 22.62 17.91 -12.79
N HIS A 191 21.67 18.05 -13.73
CA HIS A 191 21.41 19.34 -14.37
C HIS A 191 21.20 20.46 -13.34
N MET A 192 21.90 21.59 -13.54
CA MET A 192 21.65 22.81 -12.77
C MET A 192 20.20 23.25 -13.03
N THR A 193 19.40 23.28 -11.97
CA THR A 193 18.02 23.75 -12.00
C THR A 193 17.98 25.26 -11.89
N ALA A 194 17.06 25.90 -12.60
CA ALA A 194 16.67 27.29 -12.43
C ALA A 194 15.27 27.37 -11.83
N ALA A 195 15.00 28.44 -11.09
CA ALA A 195 13.66 28.74 -10.60
C ALA A 195 12.92 29.58 -11.65
N ALA A 196 11.75 29.10 -12.08
CA ALA A 196 10.84 29.83 -12.94
C ALA A 196 9.52 30.18 -12.22
N SER A 197 8.88 31.26 -12.68
CA SER A 197 7.56 31.70 -12.21
C SER A 197 6.49 31.51 -13.28
N GLY A 198 5.24 31.74 -12.92
CA GLY A 198 4.11 31.68 -13.84
C GLY A 198 2.79 31.46 -13.13
N PRO A 199 1.66 31.71 -13.81
CA PRO A 199 0.36 31.46 -13.23
C PRO A 199 0.06 29.97 -13.14
N GLY A 200 -0.90 29.62 -12.30
CA GLY A 200 -1.53 28.31 -12.22
C GLY A 200 -2.97 28.41 -11.76
N GLY A 201 -3.65 27.28 -11.72
CA GLY A 201 -5.05 27.16 -11.34
C GLY A 201 -6.00 27.44 -12.50
N ASN A 202 -7.27 27.64 -12.17
CA ASN A 202 -8.35 27.91 -13.11
C ASN A 202 -9.41 28.85 -12.51
N THR A 203 -10.47 29.16 -13.27
CA THR A 203 -11.55 30.05 -12.84
C THR A 203 -12.25 29.62 -11.54
N ARG A 204 -12.24 28.32 -11.21
CA ARG A 204 -12.81 27.79 -9.96
C ARG A 204 -11.87 27.91 -8.78
N THR A 205 -10.59 27.58 -8.95
CA THR A 205 -9.59 27.70 -7.88
C THR A 205 -9.17 29.16 -7.63
N GLY A 206 -9.41 30.04 -8.60
CA GLY A 206 -8.75 31.32 -8.71
C GLY A 206 -7.32 31.18 -9.23
N GLN A 207 -6.81 32.25 -9.82
CA GLN A 207 -5.43 32.31 -10.28
C GLN A 207 -4.49 32.40 -9.09
N TYR A 208 -3.44 31.57 -9.10
CA TYR A 208 -2.28 31.76 -8.25
C TYR A 208 -1.00 31.85 -9.07
N GLU A 209 0.10 32.27 -8.45
CA GLU A 209 1.39 32.46 -9.13
C GLU A 209 2.52 31.67 -8.44
N TYR A 210 3.19 30.80 -9.21
CA TYR A 210 4.40 30.09 -8.81
C TYR A 210 5.58 31.05 -8.70
N GLY A 211 6.42 30.86 -7.68
CA GLY A 211 7.53 31.75 -7.33
C GLY A 211 7.13 32.94 -6.46
N THR A 212 5.83 33.13 -6.17
CA THR A 212 5.35 34.16 -5.24
C THR A 212 4.38 33.60 -4.20
N GLN A 213 3.24 33.04 -4.63
CA GLN A 213 2.22 32.46 -3.76
C GLN A 213 2.42 30.97 -3.55
N ARG A 214 3.01 30.30 -4.54
CA ARG A 214 3.44 28.90 -4.49
C ARG A 214 4.96 28.81 -4.71
N PRO A 215 5.62 27.70 -4.34
CA PRO A 215 7.04 27.48 -4.68
C PRO A 215 7.32 27.72 -6.16
N ALA A 216 8.52 28.14 -6.51
CA ALA A 216 8.89 28.32 -7.92
C ALA A 216 8.85 26.97 -8.67
N LEU A 217 8.67 27.04 -9.98
CA LEU A 217 8.81 25.89 -10.87
C LEU A 217 10.31 25.56 -10.96
N ASP A 218 10.67 24.33 -10.64
CA ASP A 218 12.03 23.84 -10.88
C ASP A 218 12.16 23.53 -12.36
N VAL A 219 12.98 24.24 -13.11
CA VAL A 219 13.23 23.95 -14.54
C VAL A 219 14.72 23.74 -14.77
N SER A 220 15.11 23.21 -15.91
CA SER A 220 16.54 23.21 -16.29
C SER A 220 17.04 24.64 -16.52
N ALA A 221 18.37 24.83 -16.53
CA ALA A 221 19.00 26.13 -16.73
C ALA A 221 18.58 26.89 -18.01
N ASN A 222 18.04 26.19 -19.03
CA ASN A 222 17.53 26.80 -20.26
C ASN A 222 16.00 26.95 -20.30
N CYS A 223 15.34 26.90 -19.14
CA CYS A 223 13.88 26.90 -18.96
C CYS A 223 13.14 25.83 -19.76
N SER A 224 13.76 24.66 -19.90
CA SER A 224 13.03 23.44 -20.25
C SER A 224 12.46 22.81 -18.99
N MET A 225 11.19 22.41 -19.01
CA MET A 225 10.48 21.68 -17.95
C MET A 225 10.95 20.22 -17.87
N ASP A 226 12.25 20.05 -17.63
CA ASP A 226 12.99 18.82 -17.44
C ASP A 226 13.93 19.05 -16.24
N SER A 227 13.51 18.61 -15.06
CA SER A 227 14.22 18.86 -13.81
C SER A 227 13.84 17.83 -12.76
N ASN A 228 14.76 17.46 -11.87
CA ASN A 228 14.47 16.66 -10.67
C ASN A 228 13.67 15.36 -10.92
N GLY A 229 13.86 14.73 -12.10
CA GLY A 229 13.13 13.53 -12.49
C GLY A 229 11.68 13.80 -12.96
N ILE A 230 11.34 15.03 -13.31
CA ILE A 230 10.04 15.44 -13.86
C ILE A 230 10.24 15.99 -15.26
N ILE A 231 9.43 15.51 -16.21
CA ILE A 231 9.34 16.07 -17.56
C ILE A 231 7.90 16.49 -17.82
N THR A 232 7.69 17.73 -18.25
CA THR A 232 6.39 18.20 -18.73
C THR A 232 6.43 18.46 -20.23
N VAL A 233 5.45 17.93 -20.96
CA VAL A 233 5.36 17.97 -22.42
C VAL A 233 4.13 18.76 -22.85
N ASN A 234 4.33 19.72 -23.75
CA ASN A 234 3.23 20.28 -24.53
C ASN A 234 2.96 19.38 -25.74
N LEU A 235 1.81 18.71 -25.77
CA LEU A 235 1.41 17.92 -26.95
C LEU A 235 1.14 18.81 -28.16
N ASP A 236 0.79 20.08 -27.95
CA ASP A 236 0.57 21.08 -29.00
C ASP A 236 -0.44 20.63 -30.05
N GLY A 237 -1.52 20.01 -29.59
CA GLY A 237 -2.57 19.49 -30.47
C GLY A 237 -2.26 18.13 -31.09
N GLU A 238 -1.28 17.38 -30.59
CA GLU A 238 -1.12 15.96 -30.91
C GLU A 238 -2.06 15.07 -30.07
N ALA A 239 -2.48 13.93 -30.60
CA ALA A 239 -3.32 12.99 -29.86
C ALA A 239 -2.59 12.42 -28.63
N THR A 240 -3.32 12.07 -27.56
CA THR A 240 -2.75 11.44 -26.34
C THR A 240 -1.99 10.13 -26.64
N GLY A 241 -2.32 9.45 -27.74
CA GLY A 241 -1.61 8.26 -28.21
C GLY A 241 -0.23 8.52 -28.84
N SER A 242 0.17 9.79 -29.06
CA SER A 242 1.45 10.12 -29.69
C SER A 242 2.65 9.71 -28.84
N ALA A 243 3.80 9.53 -29.49
CA ALA A 243 5.05 9.14 -28.84
C ALA A 243 5.84 10.33 -28.29
N LYS A 244 5.30 11.56 -28.37
CA LYS A 244 6.00 12.78 -27.97
C LYS A 244 6.33 12.77 -26.48
N LYS A 245 7.62 12.98 -26.20
CA LYS A 245 8.20 13.08 -24.85
C LYS A 245 9.16 14.27 -24.73
N THR A 246 9.26 15.10 -25.76
CA THR A 246 10.15 16.27 -25.76
C THR A 246 9.68 17.25 -24.70
N PRO A 247 10.55 17.62 -23.73
CA PRO A 247 10.18 18.57 -22.69
C PRO A 247 9.78 19.93 -23.27
N TYR A 248 8.76 20.55 -22.68
CA TYR A 248 8.33 21.89 -23.02
C TYR A 248 9.39 22.91 -22.59
N GLN A 249 9.75 23.82 -23.49
CA GLN A 249 10.72 24.89 -23.23
C GLN A 249 10.07 26.25 -23.46
N PHE A 250 10.38 27.21 -22.61
CA PHE A 250 9.86 28.58 -22.67
C PHE A 250 10.98 29.60 -22.42
N GLY A 251 10.67 30.88 -22.66
CA GLY A 251 11.60 31.98 -22.33
C GLY A 251 11.64 32.25 -20.83
N CYS A 252 12.81 32.08 -20.20
CA CYS A 252 13.01 32.41 -18.79
C CYS A 252 12.67 33.88 -18.47
N PRO A 253 12.32 34.21 -17.20
CA PRO A 253 12.14 33.29 -16.07
C PRO A 253 10.67 32.91 -15.85
N ARG A 254 9.75 33.30 -16.73
CA ARG A 254 8.30 33.19 -16.46
C ARG A 254 7.55 32.52 -17.60
N ASN A 255 6.87 31.41 -17.32
CA ASN A 255 5.98 30.76 -18.28
C ASN A 255 4.53 31.19 -18.06
N THR A 256 3.87 31.69 -19.11
CA THR A 256 2.42 31.97 -19.11
C THR A 256 1.64 31.15 -20.14
N PHE A 257 2.29 30.18 -20.78
CA PHE A 257 1.68 29.38 -21.83
C PHE A 257 0.94 28.18 -21.25
N LYS A 258 -0.36 28.01 -21.52
CA LYS A 258 -1.30 29.00 -22.07
C LYS A 258 -2.58 28.99 -21.27
N THR A 259 -3.33 30.09 -21.33
CA THR A 259 -4.69 30.10 -20.84
C THR A 259 -5.58 29.30 -21.79
N VAL A 260 -6.32 28.33 -21.27
CA VAL A 260 -7.21 27.46 -22.05
C VAL A 260 -8.35 26.97 -21.19
N ASN A 261 -9.58 27.04 -21.73
CA ASN A 261 -10.78 26.53 -21.07
C ASN A 261 -10.93 26.95 -19.59
N GLY A 262 -10.52 28.18 -19.25
CA GLY A 262 -10.55 28.71 -17.88
C GLY A 262 -9.34 28.36 -17.00
N GLY A 263 -8.45 27.46 -17.41
CA GLY A 263 -7.15 27.25 -16.77
C GLY A 263 -6.13 28.30 -17.21
N TYR A 264 -5.27 28.76 -16.30
CA TYR A 264 -4.36 29.88 -16.58
C TYR A 264 -3.05 29.46 -17.27
N ALA A 265 -2.43 28.36 -16.84
CA ALA A 265 -1.29 27.72 -17.52
C ALA A 265 -1.13 26.24 -17.08
N PRO A 266 -1.91 25.30 -17.65
CA PRO A 266 -1.92 23.90 -17.21
C PRO A 266 -0.56 23.19 -17.21
N LEU A 267 0.38 23.56 -18.08
CA LEU A 267 1.74 22.98 -18.07
C LEU A 267 2.51 23.33 -16.78
N ASN A 268 2.31 24.53 -16.22
CA ASN A 268 2.92 24.90 -14.94
C ASN A 268 2.38 23.99 -13.81
N ASP A 269 1.06 23.79 -13.78
CA ASP A 269 0.40 22.94 -12.79
C ASP A 269 0.81 21.46 -12.93
N ILE A 270 0.85 20.91 -14.15
CA ILE A 270 1.35 19.55 -14.39
C ILE A 270 2.76 19.39 -13.82
N HIS A 271 3.65 20.35 -14.11
CA HIS A 271 5.04 20.29 -13.67
C HIS A 271 5.17 20.34 -12.14
N ALA A 272 4.52 21.31 -11.51
CA ALA A 272 4.55 21.49 -10.07
C ALA A 272 3.91 20.32 -9.32
N HIS A 273 2.76 19.83 -9.79
CA HIS A 273 2.03 18.73 -9.16
C HIS A 273 2.74 17.40 -9.34
N ALA A 274 3.37 17.13 -10.50
CA ALA A 274 4.21 15.94 -10.67
C ALA A 274 5.38 15.92 -9.67
N GLY A 275 6.01 17.08 -9.45
CA GLY A 275 7.04 17.24 -8.41
C GLY A 275 6.51 17.02 -6.99
N ALA A 276 5.30 17.50 -6.68
CA ALA A 276 4.66 17.27 -5.38
C ALA A 276 4.33 15.78 -5.16
N THR A 277 3.77 15.11 -6.18
CA THR A 277 3.53 13.66 -6.18
C THR A 277 4.82 12.88 -5.94
N LEU A 278 5.90 13.22 -6.66
CA LEU A 278 7.20 12.55 -6.46
C LEU A 278 7.72 12.72 -5.03
N ARG A 279 7.63 13.93 -4.46
CA ARG A 279 8.04 14.18 -3.07
C ARG A 279 7.22 13.37 -2.07
N MET A 280 5.90 13.32 -2.21
CA MET A 280 5.04 12.48 -1.36
C MET A 280 5.48 11.02 -1.40
N TYR A 281 5.66 10.45 -2.59
CA TYR A 281 6.07 9.06 -2.78
C TYR A 281 7.46 8.78 -2.17
N MET A 282 8.41 9.70 -2.31
CA MET A 282 9.73 9.58 -1.68
C MET A 282 9.68 9.72 -0.15
N ASP A 283 8.86 10.61 0.38
CA ASP A 283 8.77 10.85 1.83
C ASP A 283 8.00 9.74 2.56
N TYR A 284 6.92 9.24 1.96
CA TYR A 284 6.06 8.22 2.56
C TYR A 284 6.58 6.80 2.31
N LEU A 285 7.08 6.52 1.10
CA LEU A 285 7.41 5.15 0.67
C LEU A 285 8.88 4.95 0.29
N ASN A 286 9.68 6.03 0.27
CA ASN A 286 11.09 6.01 -0.14
C ASN A 286 11.30 5.38 -1.53
N MET A 287 10.35 5.62 -2.43
CA MET A 287 10.43 5.18 -3.83
C MET A 287 9.56 6.07 -4.72
N PRO A 288 9.96 6.36 -5.97
CA PRO A 288 9.12 7.11 -6.91
C PRO A 288 7.93 6.25 -7.37
N PRO A 289 6.79 6.82 -7.80
CA PRO A 289 5.62 6.04 -8.23
C PRO A 289 5.88 5.20 -9.48
N VAL A 290 6.77 5.67 -10.37
CA VAL A 290 7.26 4.97 -11.56
C VAL A 290 8.78 5.17 -11.67
N PRO A 291 9.51 4.36 -12.45
CA PRO A 291 10.90 4.68 -12.78
C PRO A 291 10.99 6.09 -13.35
N LEU A 292 11.89 6.90 -12.80
CA LEU A 292 12.05 8.29 -13.24
C LEU A 292 12.54 8.35 -14.69
N PRO A 293 12.11 9.37 -15.46
CA PRO A 293 11.32 10.53 -15.02
C PRO A 293 9.78 10.30 -14.99
N LEU A 294 9.07 11.07 -14.18
CA LEU A 294 7.61 11.25 -14.28
C LEU A 294 7.33 12.17 -15.48
N ILE A 295 6.64 11.66 -16.50
CA ILE A 295 6.34 12.39 -17.73
C ILE A 295 4.85 12.77 -17.75
N GLY A 296 4.56 14.05 -17.56
CA GLY A 296 3.20 14.61 -17.67
C GLY A 296 3.01 15.36 -18.99
N ARG A 297 1.88 15.14 -19.67
CA ARG A 297 1.63 15.65 -21.03
C ARG A 297 0.29 16.39 -21.07
N GLY A 298 0.30 17.65 -21.51
CA GLY A 298 -0.89 18.50 -21.62
C GLY A 298 -1.20 18.95 -23.04
N HIS A 299 -2.35 19.57 -23.25
CA HIS A 299 -2.80 20.15 -24.52
C HIS A 299 -2.90 19.16 -25.70
N PRO A 300 -3.61 18.02 -25.56
CA PRO A 300 -3.83 17.10 -26.67
C PRO A 300 -4.73 17.69 -27.78
N SER A 301 -4.75 17.04 -28.95
CA SER A 301 -5.51 17.45 -30.15
C SER A 301 -7.01 17.71 -29.91
N ASN A 302 -7.60 16.95 -29.00
CA ASN A 302 -9.01 17.02 -28.66
C ASN A 302 -9.10 17.49 -27.21
N ALA A 303 -9.97 18.47 -26.96
CA ALA A 303 -10.30 18.93 -25.62
C ALA A 303 -11.09 17.84 -24.87
N LEU A 304 -10.38 16.84 -24.35
CA LEU A 304 -10.98 15.70 -23.68
C LEU A 304 -11.32 16.09 -22.23
N ASP A 305 -12.57 15.82 -21.82
CA ASP A 305 -13.01 15.76 -20.43
C ASP A 305 -12.44 14.48 -19.75
N ASN A 306 -11.12 14.25 -19.90
CA ASN A 306 -10.44 13.05 -19.44
C ASN A 306 -8.95 13.29 -19.10
N ALA A 307 -8.44 12.54 -18.13
CA ALA A 307 -7.02 12.32 -17.89
C ALA A 307 -6.71 10.82 -18.02
N SER A 308 -5.47 10.46 -18.31
CA SER A 308 -5.10 9.03 -18.41
C SER A 308 -3.63 8.72 -18.23
N TRP A 309 -3.38 7.60 -17.58
CA TRP A 309 -2.10 6.91 -17.56
C TRP A 309 -1.99 5.93 -18.74
N ALA A 310 -1.00 6.15 -19.60
CA ALA A 310 -0.70 5.23 -20.69
C ALA A 310 0.77 5.32 -21.12
N ARG A 311 1.36 4.17 -21.49
CA ARG A 311 2.70 4.08 -22.11
C ARG A 311 3.80 4.78 -21.28
N GLY A 312 3.70 4.72 -19.95
CA GLY A 312 4.65 5.36 -19.03
C GLY A 312 4.52 6.87 -18.95
N THR A 313 3.34 7.43 -19.24
CA THR A 313 3.08 8.88 -19.24
C THR A 313 1.68 9.18 -18.69
N ALA A 314 1.56 10.28 -17.95
CA ALA A 314 0.27 10.84 -17.54
C ALA A 314 -0.17 11.89 -18.57
N ASN A 315 -1.44 11.86 -18.95
CA ASN A 315 -2.02 12.69 -20.01
C ASN A 315 -3.18 13.48 -19.46
N PHE A 316 -3.21 14.78 -19.73
CA PHE A 316 -4.22 15.67 -19.18
C PHE A 316 -4.88 16.45 -20.31
N GLY A 317 -6.18 16.22 -20.51
CA GLY A 317 -6.98 16.98 -21.45
C GLY A 317 -7.21 18.41 -21.00
N ASP A 318 -7.49 19.30 -21.96
CA ASP A 318 -7.83 20.70 -21.68
C ASP A 318 -9.25 20.87 -21.11
N GLY A 319 -10.03 19.78 -21.01
CA GLY A 319 -11.43 19.79 -20.62
C GLY A 319 -12.32 20.50 -21.65
N GLU A 320 -13.62 20.30 -21.55
CA GLU A 320 -14.60 20.94 -22.43
C GLU A 320 -15.78 21.48 -21.62
N SER A 321 -16.90 20.77 -21.57
CA SER A 321 -18.15 21.29 -21.00
C SER A 321 -18.29 20.96 -19.52
N LEU A 322 -17.74 19.82 -19.09
CA LEU A 322 -17.86 19.33 -17.72
C LEU A 322 -16.71 19.80 -16.82
N TYR A 323 -15.51 19.87 -17.38
CA TYR A 323 -14.30 20.16 -16.63
C TYR A 323 -13.51 21.35 -17.20
N TYR A 324 -12.78 22.03 -16.32
CA TYR A 324 -11.59 22.82 -16.65
C TYR A 324 -10.48 21.88 -17.15
N PRO A 325 -9.28 22.36 -17.54
CA PRO A 325 -8.16 21.47 -17.80
C PRO A 325 -8.00 20.46 -16.65
N MET A 326 -7.84 19.18 -17.00
CA MET A 326 -7.88 18.03 -16.09
C MET A 326 -6.61 17.94 -15.24
N VAL A 327 -6.20 19.06 -14.66
CA VAL A 327 -4.94 19.26 -13.95
C VAL A 327 -5.27 19.87 -12.59
N SER A 328 -5.21 19.01 -11.58
CA SER A 328 -5.20 19.36 -10.16
C SER A 328 -4.21 18.42 -9.46
N LEU A 329 -3.81 18.74 -8.23
CA LEU A 329 -2.80 17.94 -7.53
C LEU A 329 -3.23 16.48 -7.36
N ASP A 330 -4.49 16.28 -6.98
CA ASP A 330 -5.08 14.96 -6.78
C ASP A 330 -5.15 14.16 -8.09
N LEU A 331 -5.57 14.75 -9.21
CA LEU A 331 -5.63 14.08 -10.51
C LEU A 331 -4.24 13.76 -11.07
N VAL A 332 -3.27 14.67 -10.91
CA VAL A 332 -1.89 14.39 -11.34
C VAL A 332 -1.30 13.24 -10.52
N ALA A 333 -1.54 13.22 -9.20
CA ALA A 333 -1.13 12.11 -8.35
C ALA A 333 -1.88 10.80 -8.68
N HIS A 334 -3.17 10.87 -8.98
CA HIS A 334 -4.00 9.74 -9.41
C HIS A 334 -3.40 9.06 -10.65
N GLU A 335 -3.11 9.82 -11.71
CA GLU A 335 -2.57 9.24 -12.95
C GLU A 335 -1.19 8.61 -12.77
N PHE A 336 -0.28 9.24 -12.02
CA PHE A 336 1.01 8.60 -11.74
C PHE A 336 0.89 7.36 -10.84
N SER A 337 -0.18 7.25 -10.05
CA SER A 337 -0.43 6.13 -9.14
C SER A 337 -1.00 4.90 -9.85
N HIS A 338 -1.64 5.06 -11.01
CA HIS A 338 -1.84 3.93 -11.91
C HIS A 338 -0.51 3.28 -12.32
N GLY A 339 0.52 4.09 -12.58
CA GLY A 339 1.87 3.60 -12.84
C GLY A 339 2.50 2.85 -11.65
N TYR A 340 2.21 3.27 -10.42
CA TYR A 340 2.60 2.54 -9.22
C TYR A 340 1.91 1.17 -9.15
N THR A 341 0.60 1.12 -9.39
CA THR A 341 -0.18 -0.13 -9.42
C THR A 341 0.28 -1.06 -10.55
N GLU A 342 0.53 -0.53 -11.76
CA GLU A 342 0.94 -1.29 -12.94
C GLU A 342 2.21 -2.12 -12.68
N ARG A 343 3.20 -1.54 -11.99
CA ARG A 343 4.47 -2.23 -11.67
C ARG A 343 4.44 -3.04 -10.37
N SER A 344 3.38 -2.91 -9.58
CA SER A 344 3.23 -3.53 -8.26
C SER A 344 2.26 -4.70 -8.36
N ALA A 345 1.03 -4.57 -7.84
CA ALA A 345 0.01 -5.60 -7.93
C ALA A 345 -0.42 -5.93 -9.37
N ALA A 346 -0.25 -4.98 -10.30
CA ALA A 346 -0.76 -5.04 -11.67
C ALA A 346 -2.27 -5.34 -11.74
N LEU A 347 -3.06 -4.75 -10.84
CA LEU A 347 -4.52 -4.94 -10.75
C LEU A 347 -5.18 -4.77 -12.11
N ALA A 348 -5.90 -5.80 -12.55
CA ALA A 348 -6.61 -5.79 -13.82
C ALA A 348 -7.68 -4.69 -13.82
N TYR A 349 -7.80 -3.95 -14.92
CA TYR A 349 -8.67 -2.78 -15.00
C TYR A 349 -10.13 -3.16 -15.36
N PHE A 350 -10.70 -4.11 -14.62
CA PHE A 350 -12.10 -4.53 -14.72
C PHE A 350 -12.59 -5.09 -13.38
N GLY A 351 -13.90 -5.06 -13.15
CA GLY A 351 -14.52 -5.62 -11.95
C GLY A 351 -13.94 -5.05 -10.65
N GLN A 352 -13.84 -5.89 -9.61
CA GLN A 352 -13.29 -5.49 -8.31
C GLN A 352 -11.81 -5.08 -8.35
N PRO A 353 -10.91 -5.79 -9.05
CA PRO A 353 -9.52 -5.35 -9.19
C PRO A 353 -9.43 -3.96 -9.83
N GLY A 354 -10.28 -3.67 -10.81
CA GLY A 354 -10.34 -2.36 -11.46
C GLY A 354 -10.87 -1.27 -10.53
N GLY A 355 -11.90 -1.56 -9.74
CA GLY A 355 -12.37 -0.65 -8.68
C GLY A 355 -11.30 -0.37 -7.63
N MET A 356 -10.51 -1.37 -7.23
CA MET A 356 -9.36 -1.19 -6.33
C MET A 356 -8.24 -0.36 -6.97
N ASN A 357 -8.00 -0.53 -8.27
CA ASN A 357 -6.99 0.23 -9.03
C ASN A 357 -7.36 1.73 -9.04
N GLU A 358 -8.59 2.05 -9.43
CA GLU A 358 -9.15 3.40 -9.37
C GLU A 358 -9.12 4.00 -7.97
N ALA A 359 -9.57 3.23 -6.97
CA ALA A 359 -9.60 3.70 -5.60
C ALA A 359 -8.19 4.00 -5.07
N PHE A 360 -7.21 3.15 -5.36
CA PHE A 360 -5.82 3.41 -4.96
C PHE A 360 -5.29 4.72 -5.57
N SER A 361 -5.61 5.00 -6.82
CA SER A 361 -5.24 6.25 -7.47
C SER A 361 -5.93 7.47 -6.84
N ASP A 362 -7.22 7.37 -6.48
CA ASP A 362 -7.95 8.40 -5.70
C ASP A 362 -7.29 8.65 -4.33
N MET A 363 -6.96 7.57 -3.60
CA MET A 363 -6.26 7.66 -2.30
C MET A 363 -4.91 8.36 -2.40
N ALA A 364 -4.17 8.13 -3.50
CA ALA A 364 -2.90 8.79 -3.75
C ALA A 364 -3.09 10.29 -4.04
N GLY A 365 -4.19 10.66 -4.69
CA GLY A 365 -4.60 12.05 -4.88
C GLY A 365 -4.74 12.78 -3.54
N GLU A 366 -5.58 12.23 -2.65
CA GLU A 366 -5.79 12.75 -1.31
C GLU A 366 -4.51 12.77 -0.46
N ALA A 367 -3.66 11.74 -0.59
CA ALA A 367 -2.39 11.68 0.11
C ALA A 367 -1.42 12.78 -0.37
N ALA A 368 -1.45 13.12 -1.67
CA ALA A 368 -0.62 14.17 -2.24
C ALA A 368 -1.08 15.55 -1.77
N GLU A 369 -2.39 15.79 -1.70
CA GLU A 369 -2.94 16.99 -1.08
C GLU A 369 -2.54 17.11 0.39
N TYR A 370 -2.72 16.04 1.16
CA TYR A 370 -2.37 16.00 2.58
C TYR A 370 -0.88 16.27 2.81
N HIS A 371 -0.01 15.70 1.97
CA HIS A 371 1.43 15.95 2.01
C HIS A 371 1.78 17.40 1.71
N ALA A 372 1.19 17.98 0.67
CA ALA A 372 1.52 19.32 0.22
C ALA A 372 0.89 20.44 1.07
N ARG A 373 -0.28 20.20 1.66
CA ARG A 373 -1.12 21.22 2.31
C ARG A 373 -1.31 20.99 3.81
N GLY A 374 -0.97 19.81 4.33
CA GLY A 374 -1.23 19.40 5.71
C GLY A 374 -2.67 18.93 5.97
N SER A 375 -3.52 18.97 4.95
CA SER A 375 -4.93 18.55 4.95
C SER A 375 -5.35 18.15 3.53
N ASN A 376 -6.43 17.37 3.42
CA ASN A 376 -7.09 17.00 2.17
C ASN A 376 -8.61 16.99 2.40
N ASP A 377 -9.42 17.02 1.34
CA ASP A 377 -10.87 17.20 1.44
C ASP A 377 -11.72 15.95 1.16
N PHE A 378 -11.09 14.88 0.66
CA PHE A 378 -11.71 13.62 0.23
C PHE A 378 -12.65 13.80 -0.98
N LEU A 379 -12.40 14.81 -1.81
CA LEU A 379 -13.19 15.20 -2.97
C LEU A 379 -12.34 15.18 -4.25
N VAL A 380 -12.33 14.04 -4.92
CA VAL A 380 -11.56 13.84 -6.14
C VAL A 380 -12.05 14.76 -7.26
N GLY A 381 -11.14 15.52 -7.84
CA GLY A 381 -11.36 16.44 -8.95
C GLY A 381 -12.15 17.70 -8.57
N ALA A 382 -12.26 18.04 -7.27
CA ALA A 382 -13.01 19.22 -6.81
C ALA A 382 -12.53 20.53 -7.44
N GLU A 383 -11.24 20.62 -7.79
CA GLU A 383 -10.62 21.80 -8.37
C GLU A 383 -10.88 21.94 -9.89
N VAL A 384 -11.33 20.89 -10.58
CA VAL A 384 -11.50 20.90 -12.05
C VAL A 384 -12.95 20.82 -12.52
N VAL A 385 -13.93 20.49 -11.66
CA VAL A 385 -15.34 20.44 -12.05
C VAL A 385 -15.94 21.83 -12.30
N LYS A 386 -16.60 22.05 -13.43
CA LYS A 386 -17.28 23.33 -13.72
C LYS A 386 -18.58 23.50 -12.94
N SER A 387 -19.26 22.39 -12.65
CA SER A 387 -20.49 22.35 -11.86
C SER A 387 -20.45 21.19 -10.88
N GLY A 388 -21.23 21.30 -9.79
CA GLY A 388 -21.19 20.32 -8.71
C GLY A 388 -19.99 20.50 -7.77
N THR A 389 -19.83 19.52 -6.88
CA THR A 389 -18.85 19.55 -5.79
C THR A 389 -17.50 18.99 -6.22
N ALA A 390 -17.50 17.79 -6.80
CA ALA A 390 -16.31 17.04 -7.23
C ALA A 390 -16.70 15.97 -8.27
N MET A 391 -15.71 15.29 -8.86
CA MET A 391 -15.93 14.12 -9.71
C MET A 391 -16.40 12.92 -8.89
N ARG A 392 -15.77 12.70 -7.72
CA ARG A 392 -16.13 11.64 -6.76
C ARG A 392 -15.98 12.15 -5.33
N ASP A 393 -16.90 11.78 -4.45
CA ASP A 393 -16.83 12.06 -3.02
C ASP A 393 -16.47 10.77 -2.28
N MET A 394 -15.24 10.66 -1.75
CA MET A 394 -14.82 9.43 -1.07
C MET A 394 -15.55 9.19 0.26
N ARG A 395 -16.16 10.24 0.83
CA ARG A 395 -16.88 10.19 2.11
C ARG A 395 -18.27 9.59 1.92
N LYS A 396 -18.92 9.95 0.80
CA LYS A 396 -20.21 9.42 0.36
C LYS A 396 -20.19 9.20 -1.16
N PRO A 397 -19.62 8.09 -1.64
CA PRO A 397 -19.52 7.83 -3.08
C PRO A 397 -20.85 7.90 -3.80
N SER A 398 -21.93 7.41 -3.17
CA SER A 398 -23.28 7.43 -3.71
C SER A 398 -23.87 8.83 -3.98
N ALA A 399 -23.20 9.91 -3.54
CA ALA A 399 -23.65 11.29 -3.76
C ALA A 399 -23.68 11.71 -5.24
N ASP A 400 -22.90 11.04 -6.10
CA ASP A 400 -22.94 11.25 -7.55
C ASP A 400 -24.11 10.51 -8.25
N GLY A 401 -24.90 9.73 -7.49
CA GLY A 401 -26.02 8.92 -7.97
C GLY A 401 -25.61 7.69 -8.81
N LYS A 402 -24.32 7.37 -8.90
CA LYS A 402 -23.74 6.36 -9.81
C LYS A 402 -22.77 5.41 -9.12
N SER A 403 -21.94 5.91 -8.21
CA SER A 403 -20.91 5.16 -7.50
C SER A 403 -21.50 4.32 -6.38
N VAL A 404 -20.90 3.14 -6.16
CA VAL A 404 -21.30 2.22 -5.09
C VAL A 404 -20.41 2.41 -3.88
N GLU A 405 -21.00 2.33 -2.69
CA GLU A 405 -20.29 2.57 -1.42
C GLU A 405 -20.30 1.38 -0.47
N HIS A 406 -20.88 0.25 -0.90
CA HIS A 406 -20.93 -1.01 -0.17
C HIS A 406 -21.04 -2.18 -1.14
N THR A 407 -20.44 -3.32 -0.81
CA THR A 407 -20.49 -4.57 -1.60
C THR A 407 -21.90 -5.10 -1.88
N LEU A 408 -22.92 -4.75 -1.09
CA LEU A 408 -24.32 -5.15 -1.33
C LEU A 408 -24.86 -4.64 -2.67
N TYR A 409 -24.35 -3.49 -3.11
CA TYR A 409 -24.74 -2.83 -4.35
C TYR A 409 -23.78 -3.13 -5.51
N HIS A 410 -22.78 -4.00 -5.29
CA HIS A 410 -21.83 -4.38 -6.32
C HIS A 410 -22.49 -5.24 -7.41
N ARG A 411 -22.14 -4.96 -8.67
CA ARG A 411 -22.42 -5.79 -9.84
C ARG A 411 -21.19 -5.73 -10.76
N GLU A 412 -20.87 -6.81 -11.46
CA GLU A 412 -19.68 -6.88 -12.33
C GLU A 412 -19.73 -5.91 -13.52
N THR A 413 -20.93 -5.51 -13.94
CA THR A 413 -21.15 -4.60 -15.08
C THR A 413 -20.96 -3.13 -14.74
N ILE A 414 -20.73 -2.79 -13.47
CA ILE A 414 -20.52 -1.40 -13.05
C ILE A 414 -19.10 -0.98 -13.42
N ASP A 415 -18.99 0.20 -14.02
CA ASP A 415 -17.72 0.83 -14.38
C ASP A 415 -16.78 1.00 -13.17
N VAL A 416 -15.47 0.85 -13.41
CA VAL A 416 -14.45 0.82 -12.35
C VAL A 416 -14.38 2.11 -11.54
N HIS A 417 -14.63 3.28 -12.16
CA HIS A 417 -14.64 4.58 -11.49
C HIS A 417 -15.81 4.71 -10.50
N ARG A 418 -16.84 3.87 -10.65
CA ARG A 418 -18.00 3.79 -9.75
C ARG A 418 -17.82 2.71 -8.69
N LEU A 419 -17.14 1.62 -9.05
CA LEU A 419 -16.77 0.55 -8.14
C LEU A 419 -15.73 0.98 -7.10
N SER A 420 -14.88 1.94 -7.45
CA SER A 420 -13.86 2.50 -6.55
C SER A 420 -14.43 3.08 -5.26
N GLY A 421 -15.69 3.51 -5.26
CA GLY A 421 -16.39 4.05 -4.10
C GLY A 421 -16.32 3.16 -2.84
N ILE A 422 -16.29 1.83 -2.99
CA ILE A 422 -16.19 0.89 -1.86
C ILE A 422 -14.86 1.10 -1.12
N TYR A 423 -13.74 1.08 -1.85
CA TYR A 423 -12.41 1.26 -1.26
C TYR A 423 -12.13 2.72 -0.90
N ASN A 424 -12.66 3.69 -1.65
CA ASN A 424 -12.60 5.11 -1.33
C ASN A 424 -13.22 5.40 0.05
N LYS A 425 -14.40 4.84 0.31
CA LYS A 425 -15.09 5.01 1.60
C LYS A 425 -14.39 4.28 2.73
N ALA A 426 -13.83 3.09 2.49
CA ALA A 426 -12.99 2.40 3.47
C ALA A 426 -11.75 3.24 3.84
N PHE A 427 -11.08 3.82 2.84
CA PHE A 427 -9.92 4.68 3.05
C PHE A 427 -10.28 5.95 3.83
N HIS A 428 -11.34 6.67 3.44
CA HIS A 428 -11.80 7.85 4.17
C HIS A 428 -12.09 7.52 5.64
N ARG A 429 -12.79 6.41 5.91
CA ARG A 429 -13.07 5.96 7.27
C ARG A 429 -11.78 5.68 8.05
N LEU A 430 -10.83 4.97 7.44
CA LEU A 430 -9.56 4.68 8.08
C LEU A 430 -8.75 5.96 8.36
N ALA A 431 -8.63 6.85 7.38
CA ALA A 431 -7.86 8.08 7.47
C ALA A 431 -8.40 9.07 8.50
N THR A 432 -9.70 9.02 8.82
CA THR A 432 -10.37 9.95 9.74
C THR A 432 -10.62 9.39 11.14
N GLN A 433 -10.25 8.13 11.39
CA GLN A 433 -10.37 7.53 12.73
C GLN A 433 -9.32 8.08 13.72
N PRO A 434 -9.62 8.10 15.03
CA PRO A 434 -8.65 8.47 16.06
C PRO A 434 -7.35 7.67 15.95
N GLY A 435 -6.20 8.35 16.00
CA GLY A 435 -4.89 7.70 15.86
C GLY A 435 -4.48 7.41 14.41
N TRP A 436 -5.33 7.73 13.44
CA TRP A 436 -5.03 7.66 12.01
C TRP A 436 -5.00 9.05 11.37
N ASN A 437 -4.41 9.11 10.18
CA ASN A 437 -4.42 10.25 9.27
C ASN A 437 -4.27 9.73 7.84
N THR A 438 -4.43 10.62 6.85
CA THR A 438 -4.34 10.29 5.43
C THR A 438 -3.00 9.62 5.06
N ARG A 439 -1.90 10.07 5.65
CA ARG A 439 -0.58 9.44 5.46
C ARG A 439 -0.56 7.98 5.90
N LYS A 440 -0.96 7.68 7.15
CA LYS A 440 -0.94 6.31 7.69
C LYS A 440 -1.85 5.38 6.90
N ALA A 441 -3.04 5.87 6.53
CA ALA A 441 -3.97 5.11 5.71
C ALA A 441 -3.39 4.83 4.31
N PHE A 442 -2.74 5.82 3.69
CA PHE A 442 -2.13 5.64 2.37
C PHE A 442 -0.95 4.66 2.41
N GLU A 443 -0.11 4.75 3.45
CA GLU A 443 1.04 3.87 3.67
C GLU A 443 0.63 2.38 3.69
N VAL A 444 -0.45 2.02 4.39
CA VAL A 444 -0.91 0.61 4.45
C VAL A 444 -1.56 0.15 3.14
N MET A 445 -2.25 1.04 2.41
CA MET A 445 -2.79 0.73 1.08
C MET A 445 -1.66 0.54 0.05
N ALA A 446 -0.63 1.39 0.09
CA ALA A 446 0.51 1.33 -0.81
C ALA A 446 1.40 0.10 -0.57
N ASP A 447 1.58 -0.30 0.68
CA ASP A 447 2.23 -1.56 1.04
C ASP A 447 1.40 -2.76 0.60
N ALA A 448 0.07 -2.71 0.73
CA ALA A 448 -0.82 -3.75 0.24
C ALA A 448 -0.73 -3.94 -1.27
N ASN A 449 -0.78 -2.84 -2.02
CA ASN A 449 -0.57 -2.83 -3.46
C ASN A 449 0.81 -3.39 -3.85
N ARG A 450 1.85 -3.08 -3.08
CA ARG A 450 3.23 -3.53 -3.36
C ARG A 450 3.50 -4.99 -3.02
N LEU A 451 2.93 -5.49 -1.92
CA LEU A 451 3.38 -6.73 -1.29
C LEU A 451 2.34 -7.85 -1.29
N TYR A 452 1.05 -7.51 -1.35
CA TYR A 452 -0.03 -8.46 -1.03
C TYR A 452 -1.06 -8.60 -2.14
N TRP A 453 -1.43 -7.51 -2.80
CA TRP A 453 -2.40 -7.55 -3.89
C TRP A 453 -1.79 -8.24 -5.11
N THR A 454 -2.64 -8.98 -5.82
CA THR A 454 -2.32 -9.63 -7.08
C THR A 454 -3.15 -9.01 -8.19
N LYS A 455 -2.83 -9.34 -9.44
CA LYS A 455 -3.54 -8.84 -10.63
C LYS A 455 -5.06 -9.04 -10.56
N PHE A 456 -5.55 -10.07 -9.88
CA PHE A 456 -6.97 -10.40 -9.79
C PHE A 456 -7.53 -10.30 -8.38
N SER A 457 -6.83 -9.62 -7.47
CA SER A 457 -7.30 -9.44 -6.09
C SER A 457 -8.70 -8.83 -6.04
N ARG A 458 -9.57 -9.50 -5.30
CA ARG A 458 -10.93 -9.05 -4.97
C ARG A 458 -10.93 -8.21 -3.70
N TYR A 459 -12.06 -7.58 -3.39
CA TYR A 459 -12.15 -6.66 -2.25
C TYR A 459 -11.74 -7.29 -0.91
N ASN A 460 -12.15 -8.53 -0.62
CA ASN A 460 -11.83 -9.18 0.65
C ASN A 460 -10.34 -9.56 0.76
N GLU A 461 -9.75 -10.06 -0.32
CA GLU A 461 -8.32 -10.37 -0.40
C GLU A 461 -7.48 -9.10 -0.30
N GLY A 462 -7.95 -8.03 -0.95
CA GLY A 462 -7.33 -6.72 -0.86
C GLY A 462 -7.29 -6.20 0.57
N ALA A 463 -8.38 -6.33 1.33
CA ALA A 463 -8.44 -5.93 2.73
C ALA A 463 -7.48 -6.75 3.60
N CYS A 464 -7.29 -8.04 3.32
CA CYS A 464 -6.25 -8.83 3.98
C CYS A 464 -4.84 -8.31 3.73
N GLY A 465 -4.55 -7.83 2.51
CA GLY A 465 -3.29 -7.16 2.22
C GLY A 465 -3.09 -5.92 3.08
N VAL A 466 -4.13 -5.12 3.28
CA VAL A 466 -4.06 -3.88 4.07
C VAL A 466 -3.93 -4.18 5.57
N GLU A 467 -4.61 -5.20 6.08
CA GLU A 467 -4.46 -5.65 7.47
C GLU A 467 -3.04 -6.18 7.76
N ASN A 468 -2.45 -6.93 6.82
CA ASN A 468 -1.06 -7.39 6.94
C ASN A 468 -0.07 -6.23 6.85
N ALA A 469 -0.30 -5.26 5.98
CA ALA A 469 0.50 -4.04 5.91
C ALA A 469 0.44 -3.24 7.22
N ALA A 470 -0.76 -3.05 7.79
CA ALA A 470 -0.93 -2.39 9.08
C ALA A 470 -0.18 -3.13 10.20
N ARG A 471 -0.24 -4.47 10.22
CA ARG A 471 0.51 -5.30 11.17
C ARG A 471 2.03 -5.07 11.06
N ASN A 472 2.58 -5.06 9.84
CA ASN A 472 4.00 -4.83 9.61
C ASN A 472 4.46 -3.43 10.04
N ARG A 473 3.58 -2.44 9.89
CA ARG A 473 3.84 -1.06 10.32
C ARG A 473 3.60 -0.82 11.81
N GLY A 474 3.11 -1.82 12.54
CA GLY A 474 2.73 -1.67 13.95
C GLY A 474 1.50 -0.78 14.16
N TYR A 475 0.63 -0.66 13.15
CA TYR A 475 -0.63 0.09 13.22
C TYR A 475 -1.79 -0.81 13.68
N GLY A 476 -2.90 -0.19 14.09
CA GLY A 476 -4.08 -0.89 14.60
C GLY A 476 -4.80 -1.70 13.51
N VAL A 477 -4.61 -3.02 13.49
CA VAL A 477 -5.30 -3.92 12.53
C VAL A 477 -6.82 -3.85 12.69
N ALA A 478 -7.31 -3.75 13.93
CA ALA A 478 -8.75 -3.65 14.22
C ALA A 478 -9.41 -2.43 13.56
N ASP A 479 -8.70 -1.31 13.46
CA ASP A 479 -9.19 -0.08 12.82
C ASP A 479 -9.35 -0.29 11.30
N VAL A 480 -8.39 -0.97 10.67
CA VAL A 480 -8.46 -1.39 9.26
C VAL A 480 -9.66 -2.31 9.06
N THR A 481 -9.80 -3.34 9.89
CA THR A 481 -10.93 -4.28 9.84
C THR A 481 -12.26 -3.54 9.98
N ALA A 482 -12.38 -2.60 10.92
CA ALA A 482 -13.61 -1.82 11.13
C ALA A 482 -13.94 -0.93 9.93
N ALA A 483 -12.94 -0.26 9.34
CA ALA A 483 -13.12 0.59 8.17
C ALA A 483 -13.62 -0.19 6.95
N PHE A 484 -13.08 -1.39 6.70
CA PHE A 484 -13.51 -2.26 5.61
C PHE A 484 -14.87 -2.92 5.88
N ASN A 485 -15.14 -3.37 7.12
CA ASN A 485 -16.43 -3.98 7.47
C ASN A 485 -17.59 -2.99 7.22
N ALA A 486 -17.37 -1.70 7.46
CA ALA A 486 -18.37 -0.65 7.23
C ALA A 486 -18.76 -0.44 5.76
N VAL A 487 -18.04 -1.03 4.82
CA VAL A 487 -18.35 -1.06 3.38
C VAL A 487 -18.63 -2.48 2.86
N GLY A 488 -18.79 -3.44 3.77
CA GLY A 488 -19.09 -4.84 3.46
C GLY A 488 -17.91 -5.63 2.92
N VAL A 489 -16.69 -5.23 3.28
CA VAL A 489 -15.44 -5.91 2.93
C VAL A 489 -14.82 -6.46 4.21
N ASN A 490 -14.32 -7.70 4.20
CA ASN A 490 -13.73 -8.32 5.39
C ASN A 490 -12.48 -9.11 5.01
N CYS A 491 -11.39 -8.95 5.77
CA CYS A 491 -10.28 -9.90 5.64
C CYS A 491 -10.70 -11.26 6.21
N GLY A 492 -11.05 -12.14 5.29
CA GLY A 492 -11.59 -13.44 5.60
C GLY A 492 -12.27 -14.02 4.37
N ALA A 493 -11.50 -14.17 3.28
CA ALA A 493 -11.86 -15.16 2.28
C ALA A 493 -12.27 -16.44 3.02
N TYR A 494 -13.39 -17.02 2.62
CA TYR A 494 -14.01 -18.15 3.30
C TYR A 494 -14.67 -17.91 4.66
N ARG A 495 -14.78 -16.70 5.22
CA ARG A 495 -15.52 -16.50 6.49
C ARG A 495 -17.00 -16.88 6.32
N ALA A 496 -17.64 -16.35 5.28
CA ALA A 496 -19.02 -16.70 4.94
C ALA A 496 -19.14 -18.20 4.64
N LEU A 497 -18.21 -18.76 3.87
CA LEU A 497 -18.21 -20.17 3.49
C LEU A 497 -17.96 -21.12 4.68
N ALA A 498 -17.05 -20.76 5.58
CA ALA A 498 -16.78 -21.47 6.83
C ALA A 498 -18.00 -21.42 7.76
N GLN A 499 -18.70 -20.29 7.82
CA GLN A 499 -19.97 -20.18 8.53
C GLN A 499 -21.02 -21.07 7.87
N GLN A 500 -21.16 -21.07 6.54
CA GLN A 500 -22.10 -21.93 5.82
C GLN A 500 -21.85 -23.43 6.08
N LEU A 501 -20.59 -23.88 6.09
CA LEU A 501 -20.24 -25.27 6.43
C LEU A 501 -20.60 -25.61 7.89
N HIS A 502 -20.36 -24.69 8.83
CA HIS A 502 -20.79 -24.86 10.22
C HIS A 502 -22.31 -24.86 10.37
N LEU A 503 -23.01 -23.99 9.65
CA LEU A 503 -24.48 -23.94 9.65
C LEU A 503 -25.04 -25.25 9.09
N ALA A 504 -24.55 -25.72 7.94
CA ALA A 504 -25.03 -26.93 7.31
C ALA A 504 -25.04 -28.12 8.28
N VAL A 505 -23.94 -28.30 9.01
CA VAL A 505 -23.78 -29.45 9.92
C VAL A 505 -24.32 -29.18 11.33
N LEU A 506 -24.04 -28.01 11.93
CA LEU A 506 -24.28 -27.76 13.36
C LEU A 506 -25.42 -26.77 13.63
N GLY A 507 -25.95 -26.11 12.61
CA GLY A 507 -27.08 -25.18 12.70
C GLY A 507 -26.83 -23.89 13.49
N ARG A 508 -25.57 -23.60 13.86
CA ARG A 508 -25.18 -22.46 14.70
C ARG A 508 -23.99 -21.69 14.13
N PRO A 509 -23.76 -20.43 14.54
CA PRO A 509 -22.54 -19.70 14.22
C PRO A 509 -21.31 -20.47 14.73
N ALA A 510 -20.23 -20.47 13.97
CA ALA A 510 -18.97 -21.07 14.41
C ALA A 510 -18.41 -20.34 15.65
N GLU A 511 -17.84 -21.12 16.58
CA GLU A 511 -16.98 -20.57 17.64
C GLU A 511 -15.72 -19.97 17.02
N ALA A 512 -15.12 -18.95 17.65
CA ALA A 512 -13.99 -18.22 17.08
C ALA A 512 -12.83 -19.13 16.65
N ALA A 513 -12.46 -20.11 17.49
CA ALA A 513 -11.40 -21.06 17.18
C ALA A 513 -11.76 -22.00 16.00
N SER A 514 -12.98 -22.54 15.99
CA SER A 514 -13.47 -23.41 14.90
C SER A 514 -13.63 -22.65 13.59
N LEU A 515 -14.06 -21.39 13.64
CA LEU A 515 -14.15 -20.50 12.49
C LEU A 515 -12.76 -20.22 11.90
N ALA A 516 -11.79 -19.87 12.74
CA ALA A 516 -10.41 -19.64 12.30
C ALA A 516 -9.79 -20.89 11.66
N ASN A 517 -10.00 -22.07 12.28
CA ASN A 517 -9.52 -23.34 11.73
C ASN A 517 -10.17 -23.66 10.36
N ALA A 518 -11.47 -23.43 10.23
CA ALA A 518 -12.18 -23.65 8.97
C ALA A 518 -11.73 -22.68 7.86
N MET A 519 -11.57 -21.39 8.20
CA MET A 519 -11.02 -20.40 7.26
C MET A 519 -9.60 -20.79 6.81
N SER A 520 -8.75 -21.23 7.74
CA SER A 520 -7.39 -21.69 7.43
C SER A 520 -7.38 -22.93 6.54
N ALA A 521 -8.29 -23.88 6.76
CA ALA A 521 -8.38 -25.09 5.94
C ALA A 521 -8.91 -24.80 4.53
N LEU A 522 -9.89 -23.90 4.40
CA LEU A 522 -10.41 -23.45 3.11
C LEU A 522 -9.33 -22.67 2.34
N GLN A 523 -8.57 -21.82 3.02
CA GLN A 523 -7.43 -21.15 2.40
C GLN A 523 -6.35 -22.13 1.94
N ALA A 524 -6.02 -23.14 2.75
CA ALA A 524 -5.08 -24.19 2.37
C ALA A 524 -5.59 -25.07 1.21
N SER A 525 -6.90 -25.12 1.00
CA SER A 525 -7.50 -25.87 -0.11
C SER A 525 -7.31 -25.21 -1.47
N ASN A 526 -7.01 -23.90 -1.52
CA ASN A 526 -6.86 -23.13 -2.75
C ASN A 526 -8.08 -23.27 -3.70
N VAL A 527 -9.28 -23.31 -3.12
CA VAL A 527 -10.57 -23.33 -3.84
C VAL A 527 -11.16 -21.93 -3.81
N ASP A 528 -11.91 -21.48 -4.82
CA ASP A 528 -12.54 -20.16 -4.76
C ASP A 528 -13.59 -20.07 -3.63
N ASP A 529 -13.95 -18.85 -3.21
CA ASP A 529 -14.78 -18.58 -2.04
C ASP A 529 -16.31 -18.77 -2.24
N TYR A 530 -16.69 -19.63 -3.19
CA TYR A 530 -18.08 -19.96 -3.52
C TYR A 530 -18.43 -21.41 -3.17
N ALA A 531 -19.66 -21.64 -2.71
CA ALA A 531 -20.15 -22.99 -2.39
C ALA A 531 -20.13 -23.94 -3.61
N SER A 532 -20.34 -23.41 -4.82
CA SER A 532 -20.33 -24.17 -6.08
C SER A 532 -18.98 -24.81 -6.40
N GLU A 533 -17.89 -24.23 -5.93
CA GLU A 533 -16.54 -24.72 -6.21
C GLU A 533 -16.06 -25.76 -5.19
N LEU A 534 -16.70 -25.84 -4.02
CA LEU A 534 -16.31 -26.77 -2.96
C LEU A 534 -16.64 -28.23 -3.30
N GLU A 535 -17.84 -28.53 -3.79
CA GLU A 535 -18.26 -29.91 -4.02
C GLU A 535 -17.38 -30.62 -5.09
N PRO A 536 -17.10 -30.02 -6.26
CA PRO A 536 -16.19 -30.62 -7.24
C PRO A 536 -14.79 -30.85 -6.67
N GLN A 537 -14.27 -29.92 -5.87
CA GLN A 537 -12.93 -30.03 -5.27
C GLN A 537 -12.86 -31.08 -4.17
N TYR A 538 -13.93 -31.22 -3.39
CA TYR A 538 -14.07 -32.29 -2.42
C TYR A 538 -14.04 -33.67 -3.12
N LEU A 539 -14.82 -33.82 -4.21
CA LEU A 539 -14.86 -35.04 -5.02
C LEU A 539 -13.52 -35.31 -5.72
N ALA A 540 -12.80 -34.26 -6.13
CA ALA A 540 -11.45 -34.35 -6.70
C ALA A 540 -10.36 -34.74 -5.69
N GLY A 541 -10.70 -34.88 -4.40
CA GLY A 541 -9.78 -35.37 -3.38
C GLY A 541 -8.94 -34.28 -2.71
N ASN A 542 -9.36 -33.01 -2.77
CA ASN A 542 -8.69 -31.89 -2.10
C ASN A 542 -8.57 -32.14 -0.59
N GLN A 543 -7.36 -32.44 -0.11
CA GLN A 543 -7.14 -32.96 1.24
C GLN A 543 -7.53 -31.97 2.36
N PRO A 544 -7.11 -30.68 2.34
CA PRO A 544 -7.54 -29.71 3.34
C PRO A 544 -9.06 -29.57 3.42
N LEU A 545 -9.74 -29.55 2.26
CA LEU A 545 -11.19 -29.43 2.20
C LEU A 545 -11.89 -30.68 2.75
N ARG A 546 -11.43 -31.88 2.39
CA ARG A 546 -12.00 -33.14 2.91
C ARG A 546 -11.84 -33.23 4.42
N GLN A 547 -10.67 -32.90 4.95
CA GLN A 547 -10.43 -32.91 6.39
C GLN A 547 -11.36 -31.95 7.14
N LEU A 548 -11.60 -30.76 6.60
CA LEU A 548 -12.55 -29.80 7.17
C LEU A 548 -13.98 -30.35 7.14
N VAL A 549 -14.47 -30.75 5.98
CA VAL A 549 -15.86 -31.15 5.75
C VAL A 549 -16.20 -32.43 6.53
N ASP A 550 -15.35 -33.46 6.42
CA ASP A 550 -15.53 -34.71 7.14
C ASP A 550 -15.31 -34.54 8.64
N GLY A 551 -14.39 -33.65 9.04
CA GLY A 551 -14.14 -33.32 10.44
C GLY A 551 -15.36 -32.70 11.11
N LEU A 552 -16.02 -31.74 10.45
CA LEU A 552 -17.26 -31.12 10.94
C LEU A 552 -18.38 -32.17 11.07
N GLY A 553 -18.60 -32.97 10.03
CA GLY A 553 -19.63 -34.02 10.01
C GLY A 553 -19.41 -35.12 11.06
N ASN A 554 -18.16 -35.36 11.46
CA ASN A 554 -17.78 -36.35 12.46
C ASN A 554 -17.52 -35.77 13.86
N SER A 555 -17.73 -34.47 14.05
CA SER A 555 -17.52 -33.80 15.33
C SER A 555 -18.40 -34.40 16.45
N ALA A 556 -17.94 -34.28 17.70
CA ALA A 556 -18.70 -34.76 18.85
C ALA A 556 -20.10 -34.14 18.93
N GLU A 557 -20.24 -32.85 18.58
CA GLU A 557 -21.54 -32.19 18.51
C GLU A 557 -22.41 -32.75 17.39
N ALA A 558 -21.88 -32.94 16.17
CA ALA A 558 -22.64 -33.53 15.07
C ALA A 558 -23.15 -34.95 15.42
N ARG A 559 -22.33 -35.76 16.08
CA ARG A 559 -22.74 -37.10 16.56
C ARG A 559 -23.85 -37.04 17.61
N ALA A 560 -23.79 -36.06 18.52
CA ALA A 560 -24.81 -35.86 19.54
C ALA A 560 -26.14 -35.33 18.96
N LEU A 561 -26.07 -34.45 17.96
CA LEU A 561 -27.25 -33.92 17.27
C LEU A 561 -27.95 -34.97 16.41
N TYR A 562 -27.18 -35.89 15.82
CA TYR A 562 -27.69 -36.83 14.82
C TYR A 562 -27.26 -38.27 15.17
N PRO A 563 -27.91 -38.95 16.12
CA PRO A 563 -27.44 -40.24 16.64
C PRO A 563 -27.49 -41.42 15.64
N GLY A 564 -28.08 -41.27 14.45
CA GLY A 564 -28.01 -42.34 13.44
C GLY A 564 -28.96 -42.20 12.26
N ASP A 565 -30.14 -41.61 12.44
CA ASP A 565 -31.14 -41.52 11.37
C ASP A 565 -30.71 -40.56 10.25
N HIS A 566 -30.45 -41.11 9.06
CA HIS A 566 -30.09 -40.36 7.86
C HIS A 566 -31.19 -39.37 7.44
N ALA A 567 -32.46 -39.74 7.59
CA ALA A 567 -33.56 -38.87 7.20
C ALA A 567 -33.66 -37.65 8.13
N SER A 568 -33.52 -37.85 9.44
CA SER A 568 -33.46 -36.75 10.42
C SER A 568 -32.27 -35.83 10.19
N PHE A 569 -31.09 -36.37 9.84
CA PHE A 569 -29.92 -35.57 9.50
C PHE A 569 -30.19 -34.67 8.28
N VAL A 570 -30.64 -35.24 7.16
CA VAL A 570 -30.92 -34.47 5.94
C VAL A 570 -31.97 -33.38 6.20
N ARG A 571 -33.05 -33.71 6.92
CA ARG A 571 -34.07 -32.71 7.31
C ARG A 571 -33.46 -31.56 8.14
N ALA A 572 -32.54 -31.88 9.05
CA ALA A 572 -31.86 -30.88 9.85
C ALA A 572 -30.96 -29.98 9.00
N VAL A 573 -30.22 -30.51 8.02
CA VAL A 573 -29.38 -29.70 7.12
C VAL A 573 -30.24 -28.68 6.35
N PHE A 574 -31.36 -29.10 5.77
CA PHE A 574 -32.29 -28.18 5.09
C PHE A 574 -32.87 -27.12 6.05
N ASN A 575 -33.24 -27.51 7.26
CA ASN A 575 -33.73 -26.57 8.25
C ASN A 575 -32.64 -25.56 8.68
N ASN A 576 -31.41 -26.05 8.86
CA ASN A 576 -30.27 -25.23 9.24
C ASN A 576 -29.93 -24.19 8.18
N LEU A 577 -30.06 -24.52 6.89
CA LEU A 577 -29.66 -23.65 5.78
C LEU A 577 -30.80 -22.80 5.22
N ALA A 578 -31.99 -23.38 5.04
CA ALA A 578 -33.12 -22.75 4.36
C ALA A 578 -34.38 -22.58 5.22
N ASN A 579 -34.36 -23.03 6.48
CA ASN A 579 -35.51 -22.97 7.40
C ASN A 579 -36.77 -23.66 6.86
N ARG A 580 -36.59 -24.75 6.10
CA ARG A 580 -37.68 -25.57 5.56
C ARG A 580 -37.38 -27.05 5.62
N ALA A 581 -38.40 -27.87 5.41
CA ALA A 581 -38.22 -29.29 5.16
C ALA A 581 -37.76 -29.53 3.70
N PRO A 582 -36.98 -30.59 3.44
CA PRO A 582 -36.76 -31.07 2.08
C PRO A 582 -38.05 -31.62 1.48
N THR A 583 -38.23 -31.47 0.17
CA THR A 583 -39.24 -32.19 -0.59
C THR A 583 -38.99 -33.71 -0.51
N PRO A 584 -39.99 -34.56 -0.79
CA PRO A 584 -39.79 -36.01 -0.79
C PRO A 584 -38.68 -36.47 -1.75
N ALA A 585 -38.50 -35.79 -2.88
CA ALA A 585 -37.46 -36.09 -3.86
C ALA A 585 -36.06 -35.69 -3.36
N GLU A 586 -35.90 -34.48 -2.82
CA GLU A 586 -34.64 -34.03 -2.20
C GLU A 586 -34.24 -34.97 -1.05
N LEU A 587 -35.20 -35.31 -0.18
CA LEU A 587 -34.96 -36.19 0.96
C LEU A 587 -34.49 -37.57 0.50
N ALA A 588 -35.18 -38.18 -0.47
CA ALA A 588 -34.80 -39.48 -1.00
C ALA A 588 -33.40 -39.46 -1.63
N ASN A 589 -33.07 -38.43 -2.41
CA ASN A 589 -31.78 -38.29 -3.06
C ASN A 589 -30.62 -38.19 -2.05
N TRP A 590 -30.74 -37.32 -1.06
CA TRP A 590 -29.66 -37.11 -0.08
C TRP A 590 -29.55 -38.25 0.95
N VAL A 591 -30.65 -38.93 1.28
CA VAL A 591 -30.60 -40.15 2.11
C VAL A 591 -29.92 -41.30 1.36
N ASP A 592 -30.13 -41.44 0.06
CA ASP A 592 -29.46 -42.47 -0.77
C ASP A 592 -27.93 -42.29 -0.81
N GLN A 593 -27.45 -41.04 -0.81
CA GLN A 593 -26.02 -40.73 -0.73
C GLN A 593 -25.38 -41.34 0.54
N LEU A 594 -26.07 -41.25 1.68
CA LEU A 594 -25.58 -41.81 2.96
C LEU A 594 -25.76 -43.33 3.03
N SER A 595 -26.95 -43.82 2.66
CA SER A 595 -27.34 -45.22 2.88
C SER A 595 -26.73 -46.18 1.87
N THR A 596 -26.65 -45.78 0.59
CA THR A 596 -26.28 -46.66 -0.51
C THR A 596 -24.92 -46.31 -1.09
N LYS A 597 -24.60 -45.02 -1.23
CA LYS A 597 -23.35 -44.56 -1.88
C LYS A 597 -22.19 -44.35 -0.90
N GLY A 598 -22.40 -44.54 0.39
CA GLY A 598 -21.36 -44.47 1.42
C GLY A 598 -20.77 -43.07 1.61
N ALA A 599 -21.52 -42.03 1.25
CA ALA A 599 -21.07 -40.66 1.43
C ALA A 599 -20.97 -40.30 2.92
N SER A 600 -20.08 -39.36 3.25
CA SER A 600 -20.00 -38.83 4.61
C SER A 600 -21.15 -37.84 4.87
N ARG A 601 -21.50 -37.66 6.15
CA ARG A 601 -22.42 -36.61 6.56
C ARG A 601 -21.92 -35.21 6.22
N GLY A 602 -20.60 -35.01 6.30
CA GLY A 602 -19.95 -33.78 5.87
C GLY A 602 -20.22 -33.50 4.38
N TYR A 603 -20.01 -34.51 3.52
CA TYR A 603 -20.29 -34.39 2.09
C TYR A 603 -21.75 -34.09 1.82
N VAL A 604 -22.69 -34.79 2.46
CA VAL A 604 -24.13 -34.51 2.25
C VAL A 604 -24.51 -33.10 2.69
N ALA A 605 -23.95 -32.61 3.79
CA ALA A 605 -24.16 -31.22 4.21
C ALA A 605 -23.61 -30.21 3.18
N LEU A 606 -22.42 -30.47 2.63
CA LEU A 606 -21.82 -29.67 1.56
C LEU A 606 -22.65 -29.72 0.27
N GLY A 607 -23.12 -30.90 -0.14
CA GLY A 607 -23.92 -31.06 -1.36
C GLY A 607 -25.28 -30.39 -1.27
N VAL A 608 -25.95 -30.46 -0.11
CA VAL A 608 -27.19 -29.69 0.12
C VAL A 608 -26.91 -28.19 0.09
N LEU A 609 -25.82 -27.73 0.74
CA LEU A 609 -25.40 -26.32 0.68
C LEU A 609 -25.19 -25.86 -0.77
N ASN A 610 -24.49 -26.66 -1.58
CA ASN A 610 -24.27 -26.37 -2.99
C ASN A 610 -25.60 -26.29 -3.75
N ALA A 611 -26.45 -27.31 -3.64
CA ALA A 611 -27.74 -27.35 -4.32
C ALA A 611 -28.65 -26.16 -3.97
N LEU A 612 -28.68 -25.73 -2.71
CA LEU A 612 -29.46 -24.54 -2.31
C LEU A 612 -28.84 -23.23 -2.82
N ALA A 613 -27.52 -23.19 -3.01
CA ALA A 613 -26.81 -22.02 -3.52
C ALA A 613 -26.86 -21.88 -5.05
N THR A 614 -27.04 -22.99 -5.79
CA THR A 614 -26.98 -23.01 -7.27
C THR A 614 -28.32 -23.31 -7.93
N ASP A 615 -29.04 -24.31 -7.43
CA ASP A 615 -30.23 -24.90 -8.09
C ASP A 615 -31.51 -24.71 -7.25
N GLY A 616 -31.39 -24.04 -6.11
CA GLY A 616 -32.48 -23.79 -5.17
C GLY A 616 -33.46 -22.72 -5.65
N SER A 617 -34.58 -22.60 -4.92
CA SER A 617 -35.48 -21.47 -5.12
C SER A 617 -34.84 -20.15 -4.66
N GLU A 618 -35.32 -19.01 -5.16
CA GLU A 618 -34.87 -17.69 -4.68
C GLU A 618 -35.05 -17.55 -3.16
N ALA A 619 -36.13 -18.14 -2.61
CA ALA A 619 -36.36 -18.20 -1.16
C ALA A 619 -35.29 -19.02 -0.42
N ASP A 620 -34.81 -20.12 -1.01
CA ASP A 620 -33.73 -20.94 -0.41
C ASP A 620 -32.41 -20.17 -0.37
N PHE A 621 -32.07 -19.53 -1.48
CA PHE A 621 -30.88 -18.69 -1.57
C PHE A 621 -30.95 -17.55 -0.56
N ASP A 622 -32.08 -16.84 -0.48
CA ASP A 622 -32.29 -15.75 0.47
C ASP A 622 -32.17 -16.20 1.93
N ALA A 623 -32.80 -17.33 2.28
CA ALA A 623 -32.71 -17.89 3.63
C ALA A 623 -31.25 -18.25 3.99
N LEU A 624 -30.53 -18.88 3.07
CA LEU A 624 -29.12 -19.24 3.23
C LEU A 624 -28.24 -17.99 3.46
N GLN A 625 -28.38 -16.97 2.62
CA GLN A 625 -27.59 -15.74 2.72
C GLN A 625 -27.88 -14.98 4.02
N ARG A 626 -29.16 -14.87 4.41
CA ARG A 626 -29.56 -14.17 5.65
C ARG A 626 -29.07 -14.90 6.89
N LYS A 627 -29.16 -16.24 6.95
CA LYS A 627 -28.58 -17.03 8.04
C LYS A 627 -27.06 -16.89 8.10
N THR A 628 -26.39 -16.91 6.95
CA THR A 628 -24.94 -16.70 6.85
C THR A 628 -24.56 -15.33 7.39
N ALA A 629 -25.27 -14.28 7.00
CA ALA A 629 -25.03 -12.92 7.48
C ALA A 629 -25.21 -12.81 9.01
N MET A 630 -26.25 -13.43 9.58
CA MET A 630 -26.47 -13.44 11.03
C MET A 630 -25.45 -14.27 11.79
N ALA A 631 -24.94 -15.36 11.21
CA ALA A 631 -23.84 -16.12 11.80
C ALA A 631 -22.53 -15.34 11.79
N VAL A 632 -22.21 -14.65 10.68
CA VAL A 632 -21.05 -13.75 10.60
C VAL A 632 -21.16 -12.62 11.63
N TYR A 633 -22.34 -11.98 11.71
CA TYR A 633 -22.60 -10.93 12.69
C TYR A 633 -22.44 -11.43 14.12
N PHE A 634 -23.11 -12.53 14.49
CA PHE A 634 -23.07 -13.07 15.85
C PHE A 634 -21.64 -13.39 16.29
N THR A 635 -20.84 -14.04 15.45
CA THR A 635 -19.44 -14.34 15.81
C THR A 635 -18.58 -13.07 15.87
N ALA A 636 -18.88 -12.03 15.07
CA ALA A 636 -18.18 -10.76 15.12
C ALA A 636 -18.57 -9.89 16.33
N ALA A 637 -19.78 -10.05 16.85
CA ALA A 637 -20.28 -9.36 18.04
C ALA A 637 -19.68 -9.88 19.36
N ILE A 638 -18.99 -11.02 19.33
CA ILE A 638 -18.23 -11.55 20.47
C ILE A 638 -16.92 -10.75 20.57
N ASP A 639 -16.91 -9.69 21.37
CA ASP A 639 -15.77 -8.76 21.46
C ASP A 639 -15.11 -8.71 22.85
N THR A 640 -15.76 -9.28 23.87
CA THR A 640 -15.17 -9.42 25.21
C THR A 640 -14.67 -10.82 25.52
N SER A 641 -13.67 -10.92 26.41
CA SER A 641 -13.22 -12.22 26.93
C SER A 641 -14.32 -12.99 27.66
N ALA A 642 -15.28 -12.27 28.27
CA ALA A 642 -16.42 -12.85 28.96
C ALA A 642 -17.41 -13.50 27.99
N GLU A 643 -17.72 -12.83 26.88
CA GLU A 643 -18.58 -13.36 25.81
C GLU A 643 -17.91 -14.51 25.06
N LEU A 644 -16.62 -14.38 24.75
CA LEU A 644 -15.86 -15.46 24.13
C LEU A 644 -15.89 -16.71 25.00
N ALA A 645 -15.71 -16.54 26.31
CA ALA A 645 -15.85 -17.64 27.22
C ALA A 645 -17.29 -18.15 27.23
N ALA A 646 -18.30 -17.27 27.29
CA ALA A 646 -19.73 -17.61 27.39
C ALA A 646 -20.27 -18.38 26.19
N TYR A 647 -19.80 -18.10 24.97
CA TYR A 647 -20.16 -18.84 23.77
C TYR A 647 -19.34 -20.13 23.62
N SER A 648 -19.50 -21.05 24.59
CA SER A 648 -18.84 -22.35 24.59
C SER A 648 -19.75 -23.43 25.19
N GLY A 649 -19.69 -24.63 24.61
CA GLY A 649 -20.40 -25.81 25.07
C GLY A 649 -21.86 -25.94 24.62
N ALA A 650 -22.47 -27.09 24.91
CA ALA A 650 -23.75 -27.52 24.32
C ALA A 650 -24.94 -26.58 24.61
N LYS A 651 -24.98 -25.94 25.79
CA LYS A 651 -26.07 -25.01 26.16
C LYS A 651 -26.02 -23.73 25.33
N ALA A 652 -24.83 -23.14 25.18
CA ALA A 652 -24.64 -21.93 24.38
C ALA A 652 -24.91 -22.21 22.90
N ALA A 653 -24.41 -23.35 22.41
CA ALA A 653 -24.68 -23.85 21.07
C ALA A 653 -26.19 -24.01 20.79
N ALA A 654 -26.95 -24.57 21.73
CA ALA A 654 -28.40 -24.74 21.59
C ALA A 654 -29.15 -23.41 21.52
N LYS A 655 -28.75 -22.41 22.33
CA LYS A 655 -29.32 -21.05 22.27
C LYS A 655 -29.05 -20.38 20.93
N ALA A 656 -27.82 -20.46 20.43
CA ALA A 656 -27.46 -19.88 19.13
C ALA A 656 -28.19 -20.57 17.95
N ARG A 657 -28.39 -21.90 18.02
CA ARG A 657 -29.26 -22.62 17.05
C ARG A 657 -30.69 -22.10 17.09
N ALA A 658 -31.27 -21.94 18.27
CA ALA A 658 -32.64 -21.47 18.43
C ALA A 658 -32.84 -20.04 17.89
N MET A 659 -31.84 -19.17 18.07
CA MET A 659 -31.81 -17.84 17.45
C MET A 659 -31.81 -17.95 15.92
N LEU A 660 -30.88 -18.68 15.30
CA LEU A 660 -30.83 -18.80 13.85
C LEU A 660 -32.02 -19.55 13.24
N GLY A 661 -32.72 -20.39 14.01
CA GLY A 661 -33.98 -21.02 13.60
C GLY A 661 -35.11 -20.02 13.31
N GLN A 662 -34.99 -18.77 13.77
CA GLN A 662 -35.96 -17.70 13.47
C GLN A 662 -35.65 -16.95 12.17
N VAL A 663 -34.47 -17.20 11.58
CA VAL A 663 -34.01 -16.54 10.36
C VAL A 663 -34.41 -17.38 9.15
N GLY A 664 -35.14 -16.78 8.21
CA GLY A 664 -35.56 -17.36 6.93
C GLY A 664 -35.52 -16.34 5.81
N SER A 665 -36.15 -16.66 4.67
CA SER A 665 -36.08 -15.85 3.44
C SER A 665 -36.65 -14.43 3.56
N ALA A 666 -37.63 -14.22 4.44
CA ALA A 666 -38.28 -12.93 4.64
C ALA A 666 -37.69 -12.11 5.82
N THR A 667 -36.63 -12.60 6.47
CA THR A 667 -36.08 -11.93 7.68
C THR A 667 -35.36 -10.64 7.32
N ASP A 668 -35.75 -9.53 7.95
CA ASP A 668 -34.95 -8.30 7.99
C ASP A 668 -33.74 -8.50 8.90
N VAL A 669 -32.57 -8.68 8.28
CA VAL A 669 -31.32 -8.98 8.96
C VAL A 669 -30.83 -7.82 9.83
N VAL A 670 -31.16 -6.57 9.51
CA VAL A 670 -30.73 -5.42 10.31
C VAL A 670 -31.56 -5.33 11.58
N ALA A 671 -32.88 -5.51 11.47
CA ALA A 671 -33.75 -5.57 12.63
C ALA A 671 -33.39 -6.78 13.54
N PHE A 672 -33.02 -7.90 12.93
CA PHE A 672 -32.69 -9.13 13.66
C PHE A 672 -31.36 -9.06 14.44
N MET A 673 -30.45 -8.13 14.11
CA MET A 673 -29.19 -7.94 14.86
C MET A 673 -29.45 -7.71 16.36
N SER A 674 -30.50 -6.97 16.73
CA SER A 674 -30.85 -6.78 18.14
C SER A 674 -31.20 -8.09 18.86
N THR A 675 -31.80 -9.06 18.17
CA THR A 675 -32.08 -10.39 18.73
C THR A 675 -30.79 -11.18 18.92
N ALA A 676 -29.82 -11.01 18.00
CA ALA A 676 -28.51 -11.62 18.13
C ALA A 676 -27.72 -11.07 19.32
N ASP A 677 -27.72 -9.76 19.52
CA ASP A 677 -27.08 -9.09 20.66
C ASP A 677 -27.70 -9.54 22.00
N GLN A 678 -29.03 -9.59 22.07
CA GLN A 678 -29.74 -10.08 23.26
C GLN A 678 -29.44 -11.55 23.54
N THR A 679 -29.33 -12.37 22.48
CA THR A 679 -28.95 -13.78 22.62
C THR A 679 -27.56 -13.87 23.24
N LEU A 680 -26.59 -13.11 22.73
CA LEU A 680 -25.22 -13.06 23.23
C LEU A 680 -25.16 -12.59 24.69
N ALA A 681 -25.83 -11.49 25.03
CA ALA A 681 -25.93 -10.98 26.41
C ALA A 681 -26.53 -12.02 27.37
N SER A 682 -27.50 -12.81 26.91
CA SER A 682 -28.10 -13.89 27.71
C SER A 682 -27.16 -15.08 27.97
N LEU A 683 -26.10 -15.23 27.17
CA LEU A 683 -25.07 -16.26 27.37
C LEU A 683 -24.12 -15.81 28.48
N THR A 684 -23.75 -14.55 28.50
CA THR A 684 -22.88 -13.94 29.52
C THR A 684 -23.56 -13.88 30.88
N ALA A 685 -24.85 -13.55 30.94
CA ALA A 685 -25.61 -13.47 32.18
C ALA A 685 -25.93 -14.83 32.84
N ALA A 686 -25.83 -15.93 32.08
CA ALA A 686 -26.15 -17.28 32.56
C ALA A 686 -24.95 -18.03 33.16
N ARG A 687 -23.85 -17.33 33.43
CA ARG A 687 -22.60 -17.88 33.98
C ARG A 687 -22.39 -17.55 35.45
#